data_AF-E1TCQ5-F1
#
_entry.id   AF-E1TCQ5-F1
#
_cell.length_a   1.000
_cell.length_b   1.000
_cell.length_c   1.000
_cell.angle_alpha   90.00
_cell.angle_beta   90.00
_cell.angle_gamma   90.00
#
_symmetry.space_group_name_H-M   'P 1'
#
loop_
_entity.id
_entity.type
_entity.pdbx_description
1 polymer ?
#
loop_
_entity_poly.entity_id
_entity_poly.type
_entity_poly.pdbx_seq_one_letter_code
_entity_poly.pdbx_strand_id
1 'polypeptide(L)'
;MARVTRVAGAVLAVSDGSAASVASTGSVASTGSVACAVSPRPAGRDAPALRGAWRGVASSVALLWLAALGACSNPSPTHDARAPVDTISLFPLSAYDQDVDHWLEPDSPGYDRPFLSPAEQDAHFQALYARYFGTGTNAPSPWNAAYVTMRVYRQQGADIAALQQRRIARFDNTGKRGAAIGYGENFRPHDKAWIDNIARNMNVAQFTEAPVYQPARRAIATTNLMVRELPTTDPSFYDHRLAGEGYPFDNLQVSAVRPGTPLYVLGTSVDGAWHYVQTPDVQGWVRSDGVGMTNERFVATWRAASAKSLGAVIGAFTPVRDSRGVFRFQAPAGTLLPLVERPSGNAARGMKALTVPQAVRSGGRSGGPLGGPLTEPSVGAVADSARALSPVPFAKPAPSPVSMPQAAPDATANGNDTRIDAADASTAPPAPRTVLVPARDAEGEALIRTAELDDTQIVPMPLAATPRHLATLMKALIGRPYGWGNSGLYNDCSSELQSIFAVFGVWLPRHSSTQMSAGRMVDLSASTPAQRLDYLAQHGAPLRTLIYIGGHVMLYIGNTTRDGVVVPVVYQDVWGLRPADNSRRAVIGGSVILPLLVRIPEDATLQSLAGTPTFQISILGAPTGAAAPAPGSAPTPAAPADEDSPAG
;
A
#
# COMPACT_ATOMS: atom_id res chain seq x y z
N MET A 1 18.85 71.67 -0.69
CA MET A 1 17.86 72.40 0.13
C MET A 1 16.74 71.43 0.52
N ALA A 2 16.44 71.39 1.82
CA ALA A 2 15.31 70.77 2.54
C ALA A 2 14.97 69.27 2.32
N ARG A 3 15.30 68.45 3.35
CA ARG A 3 14.67 67.17 3.74
C ARG A 3 13.98 67.36 5.09
N VAL A 4 12.79 66.81 5.28
CA VAL A 4 12.16 66.43 6.58
C VAL A 4 11.25 65.22 6.24
N THR A 5 11.18 64.09 6.97
CA THR A 5 10.45 63.95 8.23
C THR A 5 10.68 62.58 8.93
N ARG A 6 10.98 62.67 10.24
CA ARG A 6 10.71 61.85 11.46
C ARG A 6 10.71 60.30 11.49
N VAL A 7 11.46 59.78 12.47
CA VAL A 7 11.02 58.75 13.44
C VAL A 7 11.61 59.07 14.84
N ALA A 8 10.77 59.02 15.87
CA ALA A 8 11.06 58.89 17.32
C ALA A 8 9.78 58.29 17.94
N GLY A 9 9.73 57.41 18.93
CA GLY A 9 10.69 57.00 19.95
C GLY A 9 10.02 57.11 21.33
N ALA A 10 9.93 55.98 22.05
CA ALA A 10 10.00 55.82 23.52
C ALA A 10 8.71 55.69 24.40
N VAL A 11 8.75 54.63 25.25
CA VAL A 11 8.59 54.60 26.73
C VAL A 11 7.39 53.89 27.40
N LEU A 12 7.78 53.22 28.50
CA LEU A 12 7.19 52.35 29.52
C LEU A 12 5.82 52.72 30.14
N ALA A 13 5.17 51.69 30.73
CA ALA A 13 4.53 51.79 32.04
C ALA A 13 4.60 50.45 32.82
N VAL A 14 4.89 50.56 34.12
CA VAL A 14 4.86 49.56 35.20
C VAL A 14 3.78 50.03 36.19
N SER A 15 3.00 49.12 36.77
CA SER A 15 2.52 49.21 38.17
C SER A 15 1.76 47.95 38.63
N ASP A 16 2.25 47.37 39.74
CA ASP A 16 1.59 46.86 40.96
C ASP A 16 0.34 45.95 40.86
N GLY A 17 0.15 44.87 41.61
CA GLY A 17 0.68 44.46 42.92
C GLY A 17 -0.50 44.05 43.83
N SER A 18 -0.48 42.86 44.43
CA SER A 18 -1.16 42.56 45.71
C SER A 18 -0.83 41.15 46.22
N ALA A 19 -0.36 41.11 47.46
CA ALA A 19 -0.03 39.95 48.27
C ALA A 19 -0.96 39.89 49.49
N ALA A 20 -1.21 38.68 50.03
CA ALA A 20 -1.61 38.47 51.42
C ALA A 20 -1.31 37.02 51.89
N SER A 21 -0.13 36.80 52.49
CA SER A 21 0.11 36.54 53.94
C SER A 21 -1.01 35.81 54.74
N VAL A 22 -0.84 34.92 55.74
CA VAL A 22 0.21 34.42 56.66
C VAL A 22 -0.46 33.33 57.54
N ALA A 23 0.26 32.28 58.00
CA ALA A 23 0.37 31.90 59.43
C ALA A 23 0.89 30.47 59.65
N SER A 24 1.91 30.39 60.51
CA SER A 24 2.61 29.23 61.03
C SER A 24 2.18 28.89 62.47
N THR A 25 2.11 27.60 62.82
CA THR A 25 2.39 26.96 64.13
C THR A 25 2.46 25.44 63.84
N GLY A 26 3.25 24.55 64.45
CA GLY A 26 4.24 24.54 65.53
C GLY A 26 4.90 23.14 65.56
N SER A 27 6.06 23.07 66.21
CA SER A 27 7.05 21.98 66.33
C SER A 27 6.57 20.69 67.03
N VAL A 28 7.25 19.53 66.83
CA VAL A 28 8.11 18.84 67.84
C VAL A 28 8.56 17.40 67.39
N ALA A 29 9.89 17.19 67.53
CA ALA A 29 10.67 15.98 67.90
C ALA A 29 11.17 14.90 66.91
N SER A 30 12.52 14.84 66.93
CA SER A 30 13.46 13.69 67.09
C SER A 30 13.99 12.92 65.87
N THR A 31 15.12 13.42 65.40
CA THR A 31 16.19 12.71 64.68
C THR A 31 17.13 11.97 65.65
N GLY A 32 17.55 10.76 65.29
CA GLY A 32 18.69 10.05 65.86
C GLY A 32 19.65 9.59 64.75
N SER A 33 20.89 10.08 64.79
CA SER A 33 22.04 9.66 63.98
C SER A 33 22.80 8.53 64.67
N VAL A 34 23.38 7.58 63.93
CA VAL A 34 24.77 7.08 64.12
C VAL A 34 25.32 6.52 62.79
N ALA A 35 26.49 7.02 62.38
CA ALA A 35 27.41 6.50 61.36
C ALA A 35 28.49 5.60 62.05
N CYS A 36 29.16 4.64 61.42
CA CYS A 36 30.34 4.84 60.57
C CYS A 36 30.97 3.49 60.14
N ALA A 37 31.82 3.59 59.11
CA ALA A 37 32.48 2.55 58.31
C ALA A 37 33.56 1.68 59.01
N VAL A 38 34.04 0.66 58.28
CA VAL A 38 35.48 0.38 57.95
C VAL A 38 35.59 -0.90 57.08
N SER A 39 36.37 -0.84 55.99
CA SER A 39 36.88 -1.98 55.20
C SER A 39 38.27 -2.40 55.71
N PRO A 40 38.85 -3.57 55.35
CA PRO A 40 39.61 -3.67 54.08
C PRO A 40 39.67 -5.08 53.41
N ARG A 41 40.13 -5.09 52.14
CA ARG A 41 40.67 -6.28 51.41
C ARG A 41 42.06 -6.67 51.94
N PRO A 42 42.61 -7.86 51.57
CA PRO A 42 43.55 -7.93 50.44
C PRO A 42 43.42 -9.19 49.54
N ALA A 43 44.36 -9.31 48.60
CA ALA A 43 44.32 -9.99 47.30
C ALA A 43 45.16 -11.30 47.19
N GLY A 44 45.09 -11.96 46.02
CA GLY A 44 46.11 -12.89 45.46
C GLY A 44 45.63 -14.35 45.36
N ARG A 45 45.34 -14.91 44.18
CA ARG A 45 46.19 -15.42 43.07
C ARG A 45 46.48 -16.93 43.17
N ASP A 46 46.39 -17.57 42.00
CA ASP A 46 47.04 -18.81 41.54
C ASP A 46 46.30 -20.17 41.65
N ALA A 47 45.92 -20.68 40.47
CA ALA A 47 45.90 -22.10 40.11
C ALA A 47 47.37 -22.58 39.85
N PRO A 48 47.72 -23.87 39.57
CA PRO A 48 46.88 -25.00 39.16
C PRO A 48 47.34 -26.40 39.68
N ALA A 49 46.80 -27.45 39.05
CA ALA A 49 47.44 -28.74 38.75
C ALA A 49 47.09 -29.99 39.60
N LEU A 50 46.36 -30.89 38.93
CA LEU A 50 46.71 -32.28 38.61
C LEU A 50 47.51 -33.10 39.64
N ARG A 51 46.90 -34.23 40.03
CA ARG A 51 47.42 -35.60 40.27
C ARG A 51 46.37 -36.27 41.17
N GLY A 52 45.95 -37.52 41.01
CA GLY A 52 46.49 -38.67 40.31
C GLY A 52 46.04 -39.91 41.09
N ALA A 53 45.89 -41.03 40.38
CA ALA A 53 45.87 -42.42 40.85
C ALA A 53 44.79 -42.83 41.89
N TRP A 54 43.79 -43.64 41.52
CA TRP A 54 43.84 -45.09 41.25
C TRP A 54 44.30 -45.99 42.41
N ARG A 55 43.36 -46.89 42.76
CA ARG A 55 43.45 -48.23 43.38
C ARG A 55 43.37 -48.31 44.90
N GLY A 56 42.42 -49.13 45.35
CA GLY A 56 42.35 -49.67 46.71
C GLY A 56 41.03 -50.34 47.02
N VAL A 57 40.77 -51.50 46.41
CA VAL A 57 39.69 -52.43 46.80
C VAL A 57 40.16 -53.20 48.04
N ALA A 58 39.37 -53.21 49.11
CA ALA A 58 39.37 -54.28 50.11
C ALA A 58 38.00 -54.36 50.80
N SER A 59 37.36 -55.51 50.62
CA SER A 59 36.03 -55.91 51.08
C SER A 59 35.98 -56.18 52.59
N SER A 60 34.84 -55.95 53.25
CA SER A 60 33.97 -57.03 53.76
C SER A 60 32.86 -56.56 54.72
N VAL A 61 31.62 -56.82 54.29
CA VAL A 61 30.48 -57.37 55.07
C VAL A 61 29.87 -56.54 56.21
N ALA A 62 28.68 -55.97 55.96
CA ALA A 62 27.52 -56.14 56.83
C ALA A 62 26.21 -55.70 56.12
N LEU A 63 25.41 -56.71 55.75
CA LEU A 63 23.94 -56.77 55.79
C LEU A 63 23.12 -55.48 55.57
N LEU A 64 22.46 -55.43 54.41
CA LEU A 64 21.01 -55.28 54.19
C LEU A 64 20.72 -54.44 52.94
N TRP A 65 19.83 -54.98 52.09
CA TRP A 65 19.15 -54.37 50.93
C TRP A 65 19.86 -54.46 49.56
N LEU A 66 19.48 -55.51 48.83
CA LEU A 66 19.50 -55.57 47.37
C LEU A 66 18.06 -55.78 46.88
N ALA A 67 17.44 -54.67 46.46
CA ALA A 67 16.39 -54.57 45.44
C ALA A 67 16.24 -53.06 45.16
N ALA A 68 17.08 -52.46 44.32
CA ALA A 68 16.96 -52.43 42.87
C ALA A 68 15.64 -51.81 42.39
N LEU A 69 15.74 -50.51 42.05
CA LEU A 69 15.12 -49.85 40.89
C LEU A 69 13.60 -49.99 40.74
N GLY A 70 12.87 -49.06 41.35
CA GLY A 70 11.46 -48.81 41.05
C GLY A 70 11.00 -47.45 41.52
N ALA A 71 10.86 -46.52 40.57
CA ALA A 71 10.03 -45.32 40.65
C ALA A 71 10.33 -44.28 41.76
N CYS A 72 11.32 -43.42 41.52
CA CYS A 72 11.18 -42.01 41.91
C CYS A 72 10.51 -41.27 40.74
N SER A 73 9.18 -41.29 40.69
CA SER A 73 8.40 -40.42 39.82
C SER A 73 7.72 -39.39 40.72
N ASN A 74 8.45 -38.33 41.09
CA ASN A 74 7.77 -37.09 41.41
C ASN A 74 7.05 -36.65 40.13
N PRO A 75 5.73 -36.39 40.13
CA PRO A 75 5.14 -35.64 39.05
C PRO A 75 5.69 -34.23 39.19
N SER A 76 6.77 -33.94 38.44
CA SER A 76 6.99 -32.57 38.00
C SER A 76 5.67 -32.12 37.38
N PRO A 77 5.16 -30.91 37.67
CA PRO A 77 4.01 -30.40 36.93
C PRO A 77 4.40 -30.53 35.48
N THR A 78 3.62 -31.30 34.73
CA THR A 78 3.68 -31.23 33.28
C THR A 78 3.53 -29.74 33.00
N HIS A 79 4.62 -29.10 32.57
CA HIS A 79 4.48 -28.04 31.62
C HIS A 79 3.65 -28.72 30.54
N ASP A 80 2.35 -28.50 30.57
CA ASP A 80 1.52 -28.62 29.39
C ASP A 80 2.27 -27.75 28.39
N ALA A 81 3.13 -28.40 27.61
CA ALA A 81 3.58 -27.89 26.35
C ALA A 81 2.28 -27.79 25.57
N ARG A 82 1.55 -26.68 25.80
CA ARG A 82 0.45 -26.26 24.96
C ARG A 82 1.04 -26.38 23.57
N ALA A 83 0.58 -27.39 22.83
CA ALA A 83 0.90 -27.49 21.43
C ALA A 83 0.71 -26.09 20.85
N PRO A 84 1.69 -25.55 20.09
CA PRO A 84 1.59 -24.20 19.58
C PRO A 84 0.22 -24.05 18.93
N VAL A 85 -0.61 -23.20 19.51
CA VAL A 85 -1.97 -22.98 19.02
C VAL A 85 -1.79 -22.41 17.63
N ASP A 86 -2.31 -23.12 16.62
CA ASP A 86 -2.32 -22.60 15.27
C ASP A 86 -3.13 -21.31 15.29
N THR A 87 -2.45 -20.19 15.07
CA THR A 87 -3.06 -18.85 15.10
C THR A 87 -3.83 -18.58 13.81
N ILE A 88 -3.82 -19.50 12.85
CA ILE A 88 -4.47 -19.38 11.56
C ILE A 88 -5.41 -20.57 11.36
N SER A 89 -6.65 -20.27 10.99
CA SER A 89 -7.63 -21.23 10.47
C SER A 89 -8.28 -20.64 9.22
N LEU A 90 -8.97 -21.45 8.40
CA LEU A 90 -9.74 -20.94 7.27
C LEU A 90 -11.18 -20.65 7.69
N PHE A 91 -11.73 -19.53 7.22
CA PHE A 91 -13.15 -19.23 7.38
C PHE A 91 -13.95 -19.96 6.27
N PRO A 92 -15.01 -20.72 6.62
CA PRO A 92 -15.78 -21.48 5.63
C PRO A 92 -16.71 -20.56 4.81
N LEU A 93 -16.26 -20.14 3.63
CA LEU A 93 -17.04 -19.27 2.73
C LEU A 93 -18.17 -19.99 1.97
N SER A 94 -18.20 -21.32 1.94
CA SER A 94 -19.14 -22.09 1.10
C SER A 94 -20.62 -21.87 1.45
N ALA A 95 -20.92 -21.34 2.64
CA ALA A 95 -22.27 -21.00 3.09
C ALA A 95 -22.73 -19.59 2.68
N TYR A 96 -21.89 -18.83 1.98
CA TYR A 96 -22.12 -17.44 1.62
C TYR A 96 -22.13 -17.27 0.11
N ASP A 97 -23.22 -16.72 -0.42
CA ASP A 97 -23.34 -16.51 -1.86
C ASP A 97 -22.38 -15.43 -2.35
N GLN A 98 -21.45 -15.82 -3.23
CA GLN A 98 -20.47 -14.92 -3.85
C GLN A 98 -20.85 -14.56 -5.30
N ASP A 99 -22.00 -15.01 -5.80
CA ASP A 99 -22.49 -14.59 -7.10
C ASP A 99 -22.99 -13.15 -7.03
N VAL A 100 -22.27 -12.25 -7.71
CA VAL A 100 -22.59 -10.83 -7.77
C VAL A 100 -23.99 -10.60 -8.36
N ASP A 101 -24.44 -11.43 -9.30
CA ASP A 101 -25.74 -11.26 -9.96
C ASP A 101 -26.93 -11.58 -9.06
N HIS A 102 -26.73 -12.40 -8.02
CA HIS A 102 -27.76 -12.56 -6.98
C HIS A 102 -27.96 -11.24 -6.23
N TRP A 103 -26.86 -10.59 -5.83
CA TRP A 103 -26.93 -9.37 -5.02
C TRP A 103 -27.30 -8.12 -5.83
N LEU A 104 -26.96 -8.10 -7.12
CA LEU A 104 -27.23 -7.03 -8.07
C LEU A 104 -27.95 -7.63 -9.29
N GLU A 105 -29.22 -7.98 -9.10
CA GLU A 105 -30.05 -8.67 -10.10
C GLU A 105 -30.11 -7.92 -11.44
N PRO A 106 -29.62 -8.53 -12.55
CA PRO A 106 -29.60 -7.90 -13.87
C PRO A 106 -30.98 -7.50 -14.41
N ASP A 107 -31.99 -8.27 -14.07
CA ASP A 107 -33.38 -8.06 -14.52
C ASP A 107 -34.16 -7.12 -13.60
N SER A 108 -33.54 -6.62 -12.52
CA SER A 108 -34.21 -5.69 -11.61
C SER A 108 -34.51 -4.36 -12.30
N PRO A 109 -35.69 -3.74 -12.07
CA PRO A 109 -36.03 -2.44 -12.68
C PRO A 109 -35.04 -1.31 -12.36
N GLY A 110 -34.25 -1.46 -11.30
CA GLY A 110 -33.25 -0.50 -10.85
C GLY A 110 -31.83 -0.74 -11.37
N TYR A 111 -31.56 -1.82 -12.11
CA TYR A 111 -30.20 -2.25 -12.46
C TYR A 111 -29.38 -1.19 -13.23
N ASP A 112 -30.07 -0.37 -14.02
CA ASP A 112 -29.51 0.75 -14.78
C ASP A 112 -29.73 2.12 -14.16
N ARG A 113 -30.43 2.20 -13.03
CA ARG A 113 -30.70 3.47 -12.38
C ARG A 113 -29.45 3.94 -11.64
N PRO A 114 -28.90 5.12 -11.93
CA PRO A 114 -27.72 5.61 -11.23
C PRO A 114 -27.98 5.79 -9.73
N PHE A 115 -27.06 5.31 -8.89
CA PHE A 115 -27.05 5.51 -7.44
C PHE A 115 -26.36 6.83 -7.02
N LEU A 116 -25.66 7.50 -7.95
CA LEU A 116 -25.25 8.90 -7.83
C LEU A 116 -25.97 9.73 -8.90
N SER A 117 -26.39 10.94 -8.55
CA SER A 117 -26.93 11.87 -9.54
C SER A 117 -25.82 12.37 -10.48
N PRO A 118 -26.16 12.79 -11.71
CA PRO A 118 -25.17 13.35 -12.64
C PRO A 118 -24.37 14.53 -12.06
N ALA A 119 -25.01 15.39 -11.25
CA ALA A 119 -24.35 16.53 -10.62
C ALA A 119 -23.36 16.12 -9.53
N GLU A 120 -23.70 15.12 -8.71
CA GLU A 120 -22.78 14.57 -7.71
C GLU A 120 -21.59 13.90 -8.40
N GLN A 121 -21.84 13.16 -9.47
CA GLN A 121 -20.80 12.46 -10.21
C GLN A 121 -19.85 13.42 -10.93
N ASP A 122 -20.35 14.48 -11.56
CA ASP A 122 -19.50 15.52 -12.15
C ASP A 122 -18.66 16.22 -11.07
N ALA A 123 -19.26 16.61 -9.95
CA ALA A 123 -18.51 17.26 -8.86
C ALA A 123 -17.39 16.37 -8.30
N HIS A 124 -17.65 15.07 -8.14
CA HIS A 124 -16.63 14.09 -7.78
C HIS A 124 -15.53 13.97 -8.83
N PHE A 125 -15.91 13.87 -10.10
CA PHE A 125 -14.95 13.76 -11.20
C PHE A 125 -14.07 15.01 -11.30
N GLN A 126 -14.61 16.22 -11.12
CA GLN A 126 -13.82 17.44 -11.05
C GLN A 126 -12.85 17.44 -9.87
N ALA A 127 -13.26 16.93 -8.70
CA ALA A 127 -12.39 16.81 -7.53
C ALA A 127 -11.25 15.79 -7.76
N LEU A 128 -11.56 14.63 -8.35
CA LEU A 128 -10.58 13.62 -8.76
C LEU A 128 -9.59 14.20 -9.79
N TYR A 129 -10.11 14.86 -10.83
CA TYR A 129 -9.30 15.48 -11.88
C TYR A 129 -8.40 16.58 -11.30
N ALA A 130 -8.92 17.44 -10.43
CA ALA A 130 -8.14 18.49 -9.77
C ALA A 130 -7.00 17.91 -8.91
N ARG A 131 -7.25 16.76 -8.24
CA ARG A 131 -6.26 16.08 -7.42
C ARG A 131 -5.17 15.38 -8.24
N TYR A 132 -5.49 14.84 -9.41
CA TYR A 132 -4.46 14.24 -10.28
C TYR A 132 -3.74 15.33 -11.08
N PHE A 133 -4.49 16.16 -11.81
CA PHE A 133 -3.95 17.00 -12.89
C PHE A 133 -4.20 18.50 -12.71
N GLY A 134 -4.90 18.93 -11.66
CA GLY A 134 -5.31 20.32 -11.48
C GLY A 134 -4.16 21.32 -11.40
N THR A 135 -4.46 22.56 -11.77
CA THR A 135 -3.53 23.70 -11.79
C THR A 135 -4.01 24.88 -10.93
N GLY A 136 -5.26 24.83 -10.44
CA GLY A 136 -5.80 25.86 -9.57
C GLY A 136 -5.01 25.94 -8.25
N THR A 137 -5.01 27.10 -7.60
CA THR A 137 -4.22 27.35 -6.38
C THR A 137 -4.48 26.35 -5.25
N ASN A 138 -5.71 25.83 -5.16
CA ASN A 138 -6.12 24.85 -4.16
C ASN A 138 -6.11 23.39 -4.65
N ALA A 139 -5.78 23.13 -5.93
CA ALA A 139 -5.81 21.80 -6.51
C ALA A 139 -4.67 20.93 -5.93
N PRO A 140 -4.94 19.79 -5.28
CA PRO A 140 -3.93 19.01 -4.55
C PRO A 140 -3.06 18.11 -5.46
N SER A 141 -2.72 18.59 -6.66
CA SER A 141 -1.96 17.83 -7.65
C SER A 141 -0.46 17.91 -7.40
N PRO A 142 0.28 16.78 -7.49
CA PRO A 142 1.74 16.78 -7.47
C PRO A 142 2.37 17.64 -8.59
N TRP A 143 1.67 17.86 -9.70
CA TRP A 143 2.11 18.74 -10.78
C TRP A 143 1.73 20.21 -10.60
N ASN A 144 1.17 20.59 -9.46
CA ASN A 144 0.77 21.96 -9.16
C ASN A 144 1.79 22.65 -8.24
N ALA A 145 2.43 23.71 -8.77
CA ALA A 145 3.42 24.50 -8.03
C ALA A 145 2.86 25.12 -6.74
N ALA A 146 1.60 25.56 -6.75
CA ALA A 146 0.97 26.15 -5.57
C ALA A 146 0.77 25.11 -4.47
N TYR A 147 0.26 23.92 -4.81
CA TYR A 147 0.12 22.83 -3.86
C TYR A 147 1.47 22.38 -3.29
N VAL A 148 2.47 22.15 -4.14
CA VAL A 148 3.79 21.71 -3.66
C VAL A 148 4.40 22.76 -2.75
N THR A 149 4.36 24.04 -3.11
CA THR A 149 4.90 25.13 -2.28
C THR A 149 4.13 25.31 -0.97
N MET A 150 2.80 25.37 -1.02
CA MET A 150 1.96 25.77 0.12
C MET A 150 1.59 24.60 1.05
N ARG A 151 1.64 23.36 0.56
CA ARG A 151 1.22 22.17 1.32
C ARG A 151 2.36 21.19 1.54
N VAL A 152 3.14 20.86 0.51
CA VAL A 152 4.20 19.85 0.62
C VAL A 152 5.46 20.42 1.26
N TYR A 153 5.90 21.61 0.84
CA TYR A 153 7.04 22.33 1.43
C TYR A 153 6.61 23.41 2.45
N ARG A 154 5.42 23.25 3.04
CA ARG A 154 4.86 24.23 4.00
C ARG A 154 5.78 24.54 5.20
N GLN A 155 6.59 23.57 5.62
CA GLN A 155 7.58 23.71 6.69
C GLN A 155 9.01 23.63 6.14
N GLN A 156 9.23 24.08 4.90
CA GLN A 156 10.55 24.10 4.26
C GLN A 156 11.22 22.71 4.28
N GLY A 157 10.43 21.63 4.15
CA GLY A 157 10.90 20.25 4.15
C GLY A 157 11.31 19.70 5.52
N ALA A 158 11.27 20.49 6.59
CA ALA A 158 11.61 20.02 7.95
C ALA A 158 10.65 18.93 8.44
N ASP A 159 9.37 19.02 8.07
CA ASP A 159 8.36 17.99 8.36
C ASP A 159 8.64 16.68 7.61
N ILE A 160 9.11 16.77 6.36
CA ILE A 160 9.53 15.61 5.57
C ILE A 160 10.75 14.95 6.21
N ALA A 161 11.79 15.73 6.55
CA ALA A 161 12.99 15.22 7.21
C ALA A 161 12.68 14.57 8.57
N ALA A 162 11.84 15.23 9.39
CA ALA A 162 11.39 14.69 10.67
C ALA A 162 10.59 13.39 10.50
N LEU A 163 9.74 13.29 9.47
CA LEU A 163 9.04 12.06 9.14
C LEU A 163 10.02 10.93 8.80
N GLN A 164 11.03 11.19 7.97
CA GLN A 164 12.05 10.19 7.65
C GLN A 164 12.81 9.72 8.89
N GLN A 165 13.20 10.62 9.79
CA GLN A 165 13.85 10.26 11.05
C GLN A 165 12.96 9.39 11.94
N ARG A 166 11.67 9.73 12.06
CA ARG A 166 10.71 8.90 12.81
C ARG A 166 10.55 7.52 12.20
N ARG A 167 10.53 7.40 10.86
CA ARG A 167 10.48 6.10 10.17
C ARG A 167 11.72 5.26 10.44
N ILE A 168 12.92 5.84 10.34
CA ILE A 168 14.17 5.16 10.69
C ILE A 168 14.11 4.64 12.12
N ALA A 169 13.76 5.49 13.08
CA ALA A 169 13.64 5.09 14.49
C ALA A 169 12.54 4.03 14.71
N ARG A 170 11.42 4.10 13.98
CA ARG A 170 10.33 3.12 14.04
C ARG A 170 10.77 1.74 13.59
N PHE A 171 11.68 1.61 12.64
CA PHE A 171 12.13 0.30 12.13
C PHE A 171 13.47 -0.17 12.72
N ASP A 172 14.16 0.67 13.48
CA ASP A 172 15.32 0.25 14.27
C ASP A 172 14.89 -0.69 15.42
N ASN A 173 15.50 -1.86 15.52
CA ASN A 173 15.22 -2.83 16.58
C ASN A 173 15.99 -2.54 17.89
N THR A 174 16.87 -1.54 17.91
CA THR A 174 17.65 -1.18 19.10
C THR A 174 16.75 -0.88 20.30
N GLY A 175 16.93 -1.63 21.38
CA GLY A 175 16.16 -1.48 22.62
C GLY A 175 14.74 -2.08 22.58
N LYS A 176 14.26 -2.54 21.43
CA LYS A 176 12.97 -3.23 21.33
C LYS A 176 13.06 -4.67 21.83
N ARG A 177 11.91 -5.22 22.23
CA ARG A 177 11.76 -6.60 22.72
C ARG A 177 10.38 -7.14 22.33
N GLY A 178 10.26 -8.46 22.26
CA GLY A 178 8.98 -9.15 22.02
C GLY A 178 8.32 -8.73 20.71
N ALA A 179 7.01 -8.48 20.75
CA ALA A 179 6.18 -8.16 19.59
C ALA A 179 6.62 -6.92 18.78
N ALA A 180 7.42 -6.03 19.37
CA ALA A 180 7.88 -4.82 18.71
C ALA A 180 9.06 -5.02 17.73
N ILE A 181 9.68 -6.21 17.74
CA ILE A 181 10.81 -6.53 16.86
C ILE A 181 10.32 -6.69 15.42
N GLY A 182 10.99 -6.01 14.48
CA GLY A 182 10.79 -6.18 13.05
C GLY A 182 11.69 -7.29 12.48
N TYR A 183 11.13 -8.13 11.62
CA TYR A 183 11.77 -9.29 11.01
C TYR A 183 11.81 -9.16 9.49
N GLY A 184 12.90 -9.62 8.87
CA GLY A 184 12.98 -9.80 7.42
C GLY A 184 12.21 -11.03 6.92
N GLU A 185 12.24 -11.26 5.61
CA GLU A 185 11.57 -12.37 4.92
C GLU A 185 12.04 -13.75 5.38
N ASN A 186 13.23 -13.83 5.96
CA ASN A 186 13.84 -15.05 6.48
C ASN A 186 13.56 -15.28 7.98
N PHE A 187 12.60 -14.54 8.56
CA PHE A 187 12.23 -14.57 9.97
C PHE A 187 13.37 -14.21 10.93
N ARG A 188 14.43 -13.55 10.44
CA ARG A 188 15.48 -13.00 11.30
C ARG A 188 15.15 -11.56 11.66
N PRO A 189 15.35 -11.15 12.93
CA PRO A 189 15.26 -9.75 13.29
C PRO A 189 16.20 -8.91 12.43
N HIS A 190 15.71 -7.76 11.96
CA HIS A 190 16.58 -6.77 11.34
C HIS A 190 17.65 -6.32 12.33
N ASP A 191 18.91 -6.31 11.88
CA ASP A 191 20.02 -5.86 12.71
C ASP A 191 20.23 -4.34 12.59
N LYS A 192 21.12 -3.80 13.45
CA LYS A 192 21.41 -2.37 13.45
C LYS A 192 22.10 -1.92 12.15
N ALA A 193 22.90 -2.77 11.53
CA ALA A 193 23.60 -2.45 10.30
C ALA A 193 22.63 -2.26 9.14
N TRP A 194 21.57 -3.07 9.07
CA TRP A 194 20.50 -2.97 8.09
C TRP A 194 19.85 -1.58 8.10
N ILE A 195 19.34 -1.13 9.25
CA ILE A 195 18.68 0.18 9.33
C ILE A 195 19.67 1.34 9.17
N ASP A 196 20.91 1.20 9.62
CA ASP A 196 21.95 2.22 9.44
C ASP A 196 22.37 2.40 7.98
N ASN A 197 22.42 1.31 7.21
CA ASN A 197 22.67 1.35 5.77
C ASN A 197 21.54 2.09 5.05
N ILE A 198 20.28 1.76 5.37
CA ILE A 198 19.11 2.44 4.82
C ILE A 198 19.13 3.93 5.17
N ALA A 199 19.37 4.29 6.43
CA ALA A 199 19.42 5.67 6.90
C ALA A 199 20.49 6.50 6.18
N ARG A 200 21.69 5.92 5.95
CA ARG A 200 22.73 6.57 5.14
C ARG A 200 22.27 6.75 3.69
N ASN A 201 21.67 5.73 3.09
CA ASN A 201 21.20 5.79 1.70
C ASN A 201 20.03 6.78 1.51
N MET A 202 19.22 7.02 2.55
CA MET A 202 18.15 8.02 2.53
C MET A 202 18.65 9.46 2.48
N ASN A 203 19.88 9.74 2.92
CA ASN A 203 20.45 11.08 3.06
C ASN A 203 19.42 12.12 3.56
N VAL A 204 18.92 11.98 4.79
CA VAL A 204 17.76 12.75 5.26
C VAL A 204 17.97 14.28 5.22
N ALA A 205 19.21 14.75 5.29
CA ALA A 205 19.51 16.19 5.17
C ALA A 205 19.04 16.80 3.85
N GLN A 206 18.97 15.99 2.77
CA GLN A 206 18.57 16.45 1.44
C GLN A 206 17.20 17.16 1.41
N PHE A 207 16.28 16.78 2.30
CA PHE A 207 14.91 17.29 2.27
C PHE A 207 14.80 18.77 2.70
N THR A 208 15.84 19.29 3.37
CA THR A 208 15.89 20.69 3.85
C THR A 208 16.83 21.59 3.05
N GLU A 209 17.63 21.05 2.12
CA GLU A 209 18.64 21.83 1.38
C GLU A 209 18.04 22.78 0.33
N ALA A 210 17.02 22.31 -0.40
CA ALA A 210 16.35 23.11 -1.43
C ALA A 210 14.83 22.82 -1.47
N PRO A 211 14.08 23.16 -0.41
CA PRO A 211 12.65 22.84 -0.26
C PRO A 211 11.76 23.80 -1.04
N VAL A 212 12.06 23.98 -2.33
CA VAL A 212 11.35 24.89 -3.24
C VAL A 212 10.85 24.09 -4.43
N TYR A 213 9.66 24.46 -4.93
CA TYR A 213 9.12 23.86 -6.13
C TYR A 213 10.07 24.05 -7.34
N GLN A 214 10.33 22.97 -8.06
CA GLN A 214 11.13 22.94 -9.28
C GLN A 214 10.34 22.19 -10.36
N PRO A 215 10.04 22.82 -11.52
CA PRO A 215 9.26 22.18 -12.60
C PRO A 215 9.85 20.86 -13.10
N ALA A 216 11.17 20.72 -13.05
CA ALA A 216 11.92 19.53 -13.47
C ALA A 216 11.76 18.32 -12.53
N ARG A 217 11.21 18.52 -11.32
CA ARG A 217 10.95 17.43 -10.36
C ARG A 217 9.58 16.77 -10.55
N ARG A 218 8.76 17.28 -11.47
CA ARG A 218 7.52 16.59 -11.86
C ARG A 218 7.87 15.31 -12.60
N ALA A 219 7.16 14.24 -12.28
CA ALA A 219 7.35 12.93 -12.88
C ALA A 219 5.99 12.24 -13.10
N ILE A 220 6.01 11.07 -13.72
CA ILE A 220 4.84 10.20 -13.89
C ILE A 220 5.23 8.75 -13.62
N ALA A 221 4.32 7.97 -13.05
CA ALA A 221 4.49 6.52 -12.92
C ALA A 221 4.40 5.87 -14.32
N THR A 222 5.46 5.18 -14.74
CA THR A 222 5.53 4.47 -16.03
C THR A 222 5.23 2.98 -15.91
N THR A 223 5.13 2.48 -14.68
CA THR A 223 4.73 1.12 -14.29
C THR A 223 4.01 1.19 -12.93
N ASN A 224 3.56 0.05 -12.39
CA ASN A 224 3.08 -0.01 -11.02
C ASN A 224 4.25 0.19 -10.05
N LEU A 225 4.12 1.14 -9.12
CA LEU A 225 5.16 1.45 -8.14
C LEU A 225 4.69 1.08 -6.74
N MET A 226 5.45 0.23 -6.04
CA MET A 226 5.23 -0.02 -4.61
C MET A 226 5.76 1.17 -3.82
N VAL A 227 4.87 1.80 -3.06
CA VAL A 227 5.18 2.92 -2.17
C VAL A 227 5.58 2.36 -0.82
N ARG A 228 6.80 2.68 -0.40
CA ARG A 228 7.46 2.12 0.78
C ARG A 228 7.69 3.19 1.84
N GLU A 229 7.67 2.79 3.10
CA GLU A 229 8.08 3.63 4.24
C GLU A 229 9.58 3.97 4.18
N LEU A 230 10.43 3.02 3.77
CA LEU A 230 11.88 3.13 3.62
C LEU A 230 12.34 2.68 2.21
N PRO A 231 13.47 3.16 1.68
CA PRO A 231 13.97 2.78 0.35
C PRO A 231 14.64 1.40 0.34
N THR A 232 13.84 0.36 0.60
CA THR A 232 14.26 -1.05 0.52
C THR A 232 13.14 -1.93 -0.02
N THR A 233 13.53 -3.02 -0.69
CA THR A 233 12.63 -4.11 -1.09
C THR A 233 12.45 -5.15 0.01
N ASP A 234 13.28 -5.12 1.04
CA ASP A 234 13.14 -6.01 2.20
C ASP A 234 11.81 -5.71 2.90
N PRO A 235 11.08 -6.74 3.38
CA PRO A 235 9.93 -6.53 4.23
C PRO A 235 10.36 -6.28 5.68
N SER A 236 9.44 -5.73 6.47
CA SER A 236 9.56 -5.74 7.93
C SER A 236 8.27 -6.27 8.53
N PHE A 237 8.27 -7.55 8.88
CA PHE A 237 7.14 -8.20 9.56
C PHE A 237 7.25 -8.06 11.08
N TYR A 238 6.13 -8.09 11.79
CA TYR A 238 6.15 -8.46 13.20
C TYR A 238 6.25 -9.99 13.34
N ASP A 239 6.34 -10.47 14.58
CA ASP A 239 6.52 -11.90 14.87
C ASP A 239 5.38 -12.74 14.29
N HIS A 240 5.71 -13.69 13.42
CA HIS A 240 4.76 -14.55 12.71
C HIS A 240 3.89 -15.44 13.63
N ARG A 241 4.25 -15.53 14.92
CA ARG A 241 3.48 -16.28 15.93
C ARG A 241 2.32 -15.45 16.49
N LEU A 242 2.29 -14.15 16.22
CA LEU A 242 1.18 -13.29 16.58
C LEU A 242 0.12 -13.37 15.47
N ALA A 243 -1.14 -13.55 15.85
CA ALA A 243 -2.23 -13.66 14.90
C ALA A 243 -2.39 -12.35 14.13
N GLY A 244 -2.46 -12.43 12.79
CA GLY A 244 -2.56 -11.24 11.94
C GLY A 244 -1.24 -10.49 11.74
N GLU A 245 -0.11 -11.10 12.13
CA GLU A 245 1.23 -10.59 11.88
C GLU A 245 2.05 -11.60 11.06
N GLY A 246 3.27 -11.24 10.68
CA GLY A 246 4.06 -12.04 9.75
C GLY A 246 3.63 -11.80 8.30
N TYR A 247 4.03 -12.70 7.39
CA TYR A 247 3.54 -12.66 6.02
C TYR A 247 2.00 -12.81 5.99
N PRO A 248 1.26 -11.99 5.21
CA PRO A 248 1.72 -11.04 4.19
C PRO A 248 1.85 -9.57 4.66
N PHE A 249 1.81 -9.27 5.96
CA PHE A 249 1.74 -7.93 6.54
C PHE A 249 3.09 -7.22 6.63
N ASP A 250 3.62 -6.86 5.47
CA ASP A 250 4.85 -6.07 5.41
C ASP A 250 4.59 -4.65 5.90
N ASN A 251 5.08 -4.30 7.09
CA ASN A 251 4.89 -3.00 7.71
C ASN A 251 5.61 -1.85 6.96
N LEU A 252 6.52 -2.17 6.04
CA LEU A 252 7.15 -1.17 5.16
C LEU A 252 6.29 -0.86 3.93
N GLN A 253 5.29 -1.68 3.61
CA GLN A 253 4.40 -1.47 2.48
C GLN A 253 3.30 -0.46 2.82
N VAL A 254 3.22 0.65 2.07
CA VAL A 254 2.19 1.69 2.28
C VAL A 254 1.04 1.52 1.30
N SER A 255 1.36 1.45 0.01
CA SER A 255 0.38 1.48 -1.09
C SER A 255 1.04 1.08 -2.40
N ALA A 256 0.24 0.91 -3.46
CA ALA A 256 0.72 0.99 -4.83
C ALA A 256 0.32 2.29 -5.50
N VAL A 257 1.12 2.74 -6.46
CA VAL A 257 0.77 3.78 -7.44
C VAL A 257 0.58 3.12 -8.80
N ARG A 258 -0.55 3.41 -9.45
CA ARG A 258 -0.89 2.90 -10.79
C ARG A 258 -0.13 3.67 -11.88
N PRO A 259 0.21 3.05 -13.03
CA PRO A 259 0.77 3.73 -14.20
C PRO A 259 -0.09 4.93 -14.62
N GLY A 260 0.55 5.99 -15.11
CA GLY A 260 -0.14 7.23 -15.50
C GLY A 260 -0.39 8.21 -14.35
N THR A 261 -0.15 7.81 -13.10
CA THR A 261 -0.29 8.68 -11.94
C THR A 261 0.80 9.77 -11.93
N PRO A 262 0.43 11.06 -11.82
CA PRO A 262 1.38 12.15 -11.72
C PRO A 262 2.09 12.16 -10.37
N LEU A 263 3.39 12.42 -10.40
CA LEU A 263 4.29 12.40 -9.24
C LEU A 263 5.06 13.71 -9.13
N TYR A 264 5.54 14.00 -7.92
CA TYR A 264 6.57 15.02 -7.69
C TYR A 264 7.69 14.42 -6.85
N VAL A 265 8.91 14.43 -7.36
CA VAL A 265 10.10 13.88 -6.69
C VAL A 265 10.60 14.87 -5.66
N LEU A 266 10.60 14.46 -4.39
CA LEU A 266 11.02 15.28 -3.25
C LEU A 266 12.49 15.02 -2.87
N GLY A 267 12.95 13.78 -3.04
CA GLY A 267 14.31 13.35 -2.76
C GLY A 267 14.66 12.06 -3.51
N THR A 268 15.96 11.73 -3.52
CA THR A 268 16.51 10.55 -4.19
C THR A 268 17.50 9.87 -3.24
N SER A 269 17.53 8.54 -3.23
CA SER A 269 18.52 7.81 -2.44
C SER A 269 19.93 8.06 -2.99
N VAL A 270 20.96 7.91 -2.15
CA VAL A 270 22.37 8.15 -2.53
C VAL A 270 22.79 7.27 -3.70
N ASP A 271 22.31 6.03 -3.74
CA ASP A 271 22.56 5.08 -4.83
C ASP A 271 21.73 5.32 -6.11
N GLY A 272 20.79 6.27 -6.10
CA GLY A 272 19.89 6.56 -7.22
C GLY A 272 18.79 5.53 -7.49
N ALA A 273 18.69 4.46 -6.68
CA ALA A 273 17.75 3.36 -6.89
C ALA A 273 16.31 3.69 -6.46
N TRP A 274 16.12 4.76 -5.68
CA TRP A 274 14.84 5.14 -5.10
C TRP A 274 14.58 6.65 -5.20
N HIS A 275 13.31 7.00 -5.41
CA HIS A 275 12.81 8.36 -5.25
C HIS A 275 11.80 8.41 -4.11
N TYR A 276 11.91 9.43 -3.25
CA TYR A 276 10.84 9.79 -2.33
C TYR A 276 9.88 10.74 -3.05
N VAL A 277 8.62 10.34 -3.22
CA VAL A 277 7.65 11.04 -4.08
C VAL A 277 6.42 11.49 -3.32
N GLN A 278 5.86 12.62 -3.74
CA GLN A 278 4.46 12.98 -3.49
C GLN A 278 3.60 12.43 -4.64
N THR A 279 2.58 11.66 -4.27
CA THR A 279 1.52 11.15 -5.16
C THR A 279 0.22 11.92 -4.90
N PRO A 280 -0.88 11.70 -5.65
CA PRO A 280 -2.17 12.30 -5.31
C PRO A 280 -2.75 11.87 -3.95
N ASP A 281 -2.27 10.73 -3.40
CA ASP A 281 -2.86 10.07 -2.24
C ASP A 281 -1.91 10.02 -1.02
N VAL A 282 -0.66 9.59 -1.22
CA VAL A 282 0.34 9.34 -0.17
C VAL A 282 1.73 9.87 -0.55
N GLN A 283 2.64 9.90 0.42
CA GLN A 283 4.08 10.07 0.19
C GLN A 283 4.85 8.81 0.57
N GLY A 284 5.90 8.47 -0.18
CA GLY A 284 6.77 7.35 0.15
C GLY A 284 7.90 7.13 -0.86
N TRP A 285 8.75 6.15 -0.56
CA TRP A 285 9.83 5.73 -1.44
C TRP A 285 9.31 4.78 -2.52
N VAL A 286 9.69 5.03 -3.77
CA VAL A 286 9.38 4.19 -4.93
C VAL A 286 10.65 3.90 -5.72
N ARG A 287 10.67 2.76 -6.43
CA ARG A 287 11.76 2.41 -7.33
C ARG A 287 11.91 3.45 -8.46
N SER A 288 13.13 3.94 -8.68
CA SER A 288 13.39 5.00 -9.67
C SER A 288 13.24 4.55 -11.13
N ASP A 289 13.42 3.25 -11.40
CA ASP A 289 13.28 2.66 -12.74
C ASP A 289 11.85 2.68 -13.29
N GLY A 290 10.84 2.80 -12.42
CA GLY A 290 9.44 2.96 -12.79
C GLY A 290 8.95 4.40 -12.86
N VAL A 291 9.81 5.39 -12.59
CA VAL A 291 9.49 6.82 -12.59
C VAL A 291 10.07 7.49 -13.82
N GLY A 292 9.22 8.14 -14.63
CA GLY A 292 9.66 8.96 -15.76
C GLY A 292 9.61 10.45 -15.42
N MET A 293 10.73 11.15 -15.54
CA MET A 293 10.81 12.60 -15.33
C MET A 293 10.08 13.35 -16.45
N THR A 294 9.37 14.43 -16.12
CA THR A 294 8.52 15.13 -17.11
C THR A 294 8.99 16.54 -17.35
N ASN A 295 8.92 16.96 -18.61
CA ASN A 295 9.08 18.36 -19.01
C ASN A 295 7.72 19.03 -19.25
N GLU A 296 7.72 20.36 -19.47
CA GLU A 296 6.49 21.12 -19.69
C GLU A 296 5.67 20.62 -20.88
N ARG A 297 6.34 20.19 -21.97
CA ARG A 297 5.65 19.66 -23.15
C ARG A 297 4.91 18.37 -22.84
N PHE A 298 5.53 17.46 -22.10
CA PHE A 298 4.89 16.23 -21.65
C PHE A 298 3.67 16.55 -20.79
N VAL A 299 3.85 17.37 -19.75
CA VAL A 299 2.77 17.74 -18.82
C VAL A 299 1.60 18.41 -19.55
N ALA A 300 1.87 19.34 -20.45
CA ALA A 300 0.85 20.01 -21.24
C ALA A 300 0.09 19.03 -22.15
N THR A 301 0.81 18.14 -22.84
CA THR A 301 0.20 17.14 -23.75
C THR A 301 -0.66 16.16 -22.98
N TRP A 302 -0.15 15.63 -21.86
CA TRP A 302 -0.87 14.68 -21.01
C TRP A 302 -2.13 15.31 -20.42
N ARG A 303 -2.02 16.52 -19.83
CA ARG A 303 -3.17 17.25 -19.30
C ARG A 303 -4.21 17.57 -20.37
N ALA A 304 -3.79 18.01 -21.55
CA ALA A 304 -4.71 18.32 -22.64
C ALA A 304 -5.50 17.08 -23.09
N ALA A 305 -4.83 15.92 -23.19
CA ALA A 305 -5.48 14.67 -23.52
C ALA A 305 -6.44 14.21 -22.40
N SER A 306 -6.00 14.24 -21.13
CA SER A 306 -6.85 13.90 -19.98
C SER A 306 -8.08 14.79 -19.86
N ALA A 307 -7.94 16.11 -20.13
CA ALA A 307 -9.05 17.06 -20.10
C ALA A 307 -10.06 16.80 -21.21
N LYS A 308 -9.62 16.28 -22.37
CA LYS A 308 -10.51 15.93 -23.47
C LYS A 308 -11.28 14.65 -23.18
N SER A 309 -10.58 13.60 -22.76
CA SER A 309 -11.19 12.33 -22.37
C SER A 309 -10.22 11.52 -21.52
N LEU A 310 -10.61 11.24 -20.28
CA LEU A 310 -9.89 10.33 -19.40
C LEU A 310 -10.62 8.98 -19.39
N GLY A 311 -9.87 7.89 -19.46
CA GLY A 311 -10.39 6.53 -19.34
C GLY A 311 -9.96 5.88 -18.02
N ALA A 312 -10.80 5.00 -17.50
CA ALA A 312 -10.50 4.14 -16.37
C ALA A 312 -10.51 2.67 -16.78
N VAL A 313 -9.48 1.93 -16.38
CA VAL A 313 -9.41 0.49 -16.59
C VAL A 313 -10.41 -0.22 -15.67
N ILE A 314 -11.18 -1.14 -16.24
CA ILE A 314 -12.26 -1.87 -15.53
C ILE A 314 -11.96 -3.36 -15.32
N GLY A 315 -10.96 -3.90 -16.02
CA GLY A 315 -10.46 -5.24 -15.79
C GLY A 315 -9.53 -5.33 -14.58
N ALA A 316 -9.50 -6.50 -13.92
CA ALA A 316 -8.69 -6.75 -12.72
C ALA A 316 -7.21 -6.41 -12.91
N PHE A 317 -6.64 -6.91 -14.02
CA PHE A 317 -5.29 -6.65 -14.49
C PHE A 317 -5.27 -6.66 -16.03
N THR A 318 -5.33 -5.48 -16.63
CA THR A 318 -5.31 -5.34 -18.09
C THR A 318 -3.87 -5.21 -18.60
N PRO A 319 -3.35 -6.14 -19.42
CA PRO A 319 -2.01 -6.01 -19.98
C PRO A 319 -1.97 -4.89 -21.04
N VAL A 320 -1.06 -3.93 -20.88
CA VAL A 320 -0.90 -2.82 -21.82
C VAL A 320 0.38 -3.02 -22.63
N ARG A 321 0.21 -3.19 -23.95
CA ARG A 321 1.29 -3.18 -24.94
C ARG A 321 1.17 -1.94 -25.80
N ASP A 322 2.27 -1.24 -26.01
CA ASP A 322 2.24 -0.07 -26.88
C ASP A 322 2.13 -0.46 -28.37
N SER A 323 1.95 0.53 -29.23
CA SER A 323 1.86 0.37 -30.69
C SER A 323 3.11 -0.21 -31.36
N ARG A 324 4.22 -0.40 -30.62
CA ARG A 324 5.41 -1.12 -31.08
C ARG A 324 5.43 -2.57 -30.60
N GLY A 325 4.38 -3.04 -29.94
CA GLY A 325 4.27 -4.38 -29.36
C GLY A 325 4.98 -4.54 -28.01
N VAL A 326 5.59 -3.47 -27.47
CA VAL A 326 6.34 -3.54 -26.21
C VAL A 326 5.36 -3.56 -25.06
N PHE A 327 5.45 -4.60 -24.23
CA PHE A 327 4.72 -4.65 -22.96
C PHE A 327 5.22 -3.54 -22.04
N ARG A 328 4.29 -2.73 -21.53
CA ARG A 328 4.59 -1.58 -20.66
C ARG A 328 4.30 -1.89 -19.21
N PHE A 329 3.09 -2.38 -18.93
CA PHE A 329 2.66 -2.72 -17.58
C PHE A 329 1.36 -3.52 -17.62
N GLN A 330 1.01 -4.14 -16.49
CA GLN A 330 -0.38 -4.54 -16.23
C GLN A 330 -1.07 -3.38 -15.52
N ALA A 331 -2.21 -2.93 -16.02
CA ALA A 331 -3.01 -1.88 -15.42
C ALA A 331 -4.08 -2.49 -14.51
N PRO A 332 -4.01 -2.30 -13.18
CA PRO A 332 -5.10 -2.71 -12.29
C PRO A 332 -6.37 -1.89 -12.54
N ALA A 333 -7.52 -2.41 -12.11
CA ALA A 333 -8.76 -1.65 -12.09
C ALA A 333 -8.58 -0.27 -11.42
N GLY A 334 -9.21 0.76 -11.98
CA GLY A 334 -9.05 2.15 -11.56
C GLY A 334 -7.78 2.84 -12.08
N THR A 335 -6.98 2.20 -12.96
CA THR A 335 -5.87 2.89 -13.65
C THR A 335 -6.41 3.93 -14.62
N LEU A 336 -5.87 5.16 -14.56
CA LEU A 336 -6.36 6.30 -15.34
C LEU A 336 -5.41 6.62 -16.51
N LEU A 337 -5.91 6.54 -17.73
CA LEU A 337 -5.14 6.82 -18.95
C LEU A 337 -5.93 7.73 -19.90
N PRO A 338 -5.29 8.74 -20.54
CA PRO A 338 -5.98 9.58 -21.52
C PRO A 338 -6.47 8.75 -22.72
N LEU A 339 -7.73 8.92 -23.09
CA LEU A 339 -8.31 8.36 -24.31
C LEU A 339 -8.07 9.31 -25.48
N VAL A 340 -7.75 8.74 -26.64
CA VAL A 340 -7.55 9.50 -27.88
C VAL A 340 -8.60 9.11 -28.88
N GLU A 341 -9.35 10.07 -29.38
CA GLU A 341 -10.26 9.86 -30.51
C GLU A 341 -9.46 9.43 -31.74
N ARG A 342 -9.85 8.31 -32.36
CA ARG A 342 -9.38 7.99 -33.71
C ARG A 342 -9.90 9.06 -34.67
N PRO A 343 -9.05 9.65 -35.54
CA PRO A 343 -9.54 10.43 -36.66
C PRO A 343 -10.52 9.57 -37.45
N SER A 344 -11.75 10.06 -37.65
CA SER A 344 -12.75 9.37 -38.44
C SER A 344 -12.18 9.09 -39.84
N GLY A 345 -12.39 7.86 -40.33
CA GLY A 345 -11.69 7.26 -41.49
C GLY A 345 -11.79 8.00 -42.83
N ASN A 346 -12.52 9.12 -42.90
CA ASN A 346 -12.55 10.00 -44.07
C ASN A 346 -11.38 11.00 -44.12
N ALA A 347 -10.68 11.27 -43.02
CA ALA A 347 -9.49 12.12 -43.01
C ALA A 347 -8.20 11.36 -43.41
N ALA A 348 -8.17 10.04 -43.21
CA ALA A 348 -7.00 9.20 -43.51
C ALA A 348 -6.84 8.85 -45.00
N ARG A 349 -7.85 9.09 -45.84
CA ARG A 349 -7.78 8.87 -47.31
C ARG A 349 -7.30 10.08 -48.11
N GLY A 350 -7.06 11.23 -47.47
CA GLY A 350 -6.69 12.49 -48.15
C GLY A 350 -5.21 12.88 -48.10
N MET A 351 -4.40 12.30 -47.23
CA MET A 351 -2.98 12.68 -47.11
C MET A 351 -2.10 11.79 -47.98
N LYS A 352 -2.07 12.08 -49.29
CA LYS A 352 -0.90 11.72 -50.12
C LYS A 352 0.33 12.35 -49.48
N ALA A 353 1.37 11.53 -49.30
CA ALA A 353 2.66 11.93 -48.76
C ALA A 353 3.15 13.25 -49.40
N LEU A 354 3.22 14.31 -48.60
CA LEU A 354 4.02 15.48 -48.94
C LEU A 354 5.49 15.11 -48.73
N THR A 355 6.18 14.83 -49.83
CA THR A 355 7.63 14.74 -49.89
C THR A 355 8.23 16.11 -49.60
N VAL A 356 9.02 16.23 -48.53
CA VAL A 356 9.77 17.45 -48.21
C VAL A 356 11.00 17.52 -49.13
N PRO A 357 11.33 18.68 -49.74
CA PRO A 357 12.52 18.80 -50.59
C PRO A 357 13.80 18.68 -49.76
N GLN A 358 14.78 17.93 -50.26
CA GLN A 358 16.13 17.87 -49.68
C GLN A 358 16.80 19.25 -49.74
N ALA A 359 17.34 19.69 -48.60
CA ALA A 359 18.17 20.87 -48.51
C ALA A 359 19.50 20.65 -49.24
N VAL A 360 19.77 21.54 -50.20
CA VAL A 360 21.02 21.71 -50.92
C VAL A 360 22.16 21.99 -49.93
N ARG A 361 23.15 21.10 -49.86
CA ARG A 361 24.46 21.40 -49.25
C ARG A 361 25.31 22.12 -50.29
N SER A 362 25.56 23.41 -50.06
CA SER A 362 26.56 24.19 -50.78
C SER A 362 27.97 23.69 -50.44
N GLY A 363 28.75 23.41 -51.48
CA GLY A 363 30.16 23.09 -51.39
C GLY A 363 31.01 24.35 -51.20
N GLY A 364 32.07 24.21 -50.41
CA GLY A 364 33.18 25.14 -50.33
C GLY A 364 34.47 24.34 -50.17
N ARG A 365 35.33 24.41 -51.19
CA ARG A 365 36.58 23.65 -51.32
C ARG A 365 37.73 24.65 -51.37
N SER A 366 38.73 24.48 -50.49
CA SER A 366 40.11 25.00 -50.59
C SER A 366 40.90 24.21 -49.54
N GLY A 367 42.00 23.51 -49.75
CA GLY A 367 43.06 23.46 -50.76
C GLY A 367 44.31 23.07 -49.93
N GLY A 368 44.98 21.96 -50.23
CA GLY A 368 46.08 21.38 -49.41
C GLY A 368 47.40 22.18 -49.48
N PRO A 369 48.60 21.58 -49.29
CA PRO A 369 48.85 20.13 -49.27
C PRO A 369 50.07 19.58 -48.46
N LEU A 370 50.30 18.25 -48.58
CA LEU A 370 51.56 17.46 -48.51
C LEU A 370 52.18 17.02 -47.18
N GLY A 371 52.45 15.70 -47.09
CA GLY A 371 53.44 15.08 -46.20
C GLY A 371 53.14 13.60 -45.89
N GLY A 372 53.91 12.66 -46.48
CA GLY A 372 53.71 11.21 -46.43
C GLY A 372 54.38 10.48 -45.22
N PRO A 373 54.68 9.17 -45.31
CA PRO A 373 54.17 8.16 -44.36
C PRO A 373 55.28 7.38 -43.61
N LEU A 374 54.87 6.26 -42.98
CA LEU A 374 55.68 5.16 -42.38
C LEU A 374 55.99 5.40 -40.87
N THR A 375 55.93 4.45 -39.92
CA THR A 375 56.05 2.99 -39.87
C THR A 375 55.57 2.51 -38.48
N GLU A 376 54.91 1.36 -38.39
CA GLU A 376 54.85 0.56 -37.14
C GLU A 376 56.18 -0.20 -36.94
N PRO A 377 56.46 -0.64 -35.69
CA PRO A 377 57.04 -1.96 -35.53
C PRO A 377 56.28 -2.80 -34.49
N SER A 378 55.97 -4.02 -34.91
CA SER A 378 55.73 -5.19 -34.08
C SER A 378 57.04 -5.76 -33.51
N VAL A 379 56.97 -6.37 -32.32
CA VAL A 379 57.37 -7.78 -32.00
C VAL A 379 57.66 -7.89 -30.50
N GLY A 380 57.10 -8.94 -29.86
CA GLY A 380 57.52 -9.38 -28.53
C GLY A 380 56.60 -10.43 -27.92
N ALA A 381 56.53 -11.61 -28.53
CA ALA A 381 55.85 -12.78 -27.96
C ALA A 381 56.73 -13.44 -26.89
N VAL A 382 56.13 -13.79 -25.75
CA VAL A 382 56.62 -14.84 -24.85
C VAL A 382 55.43 -15.77 -24.59
N ALA A 383 55.59 -17.02 -24.99
CA ALA A 383 54.66 -18.10 -24.71
C ALA A 383 55.06 -18.78 -23.41
N ASP A 384 54.08 -19.07 -22.54
CA ASP A 384 54.20 -20.24 -21.68
C ASP A 384 52.84 -20.93 -21.44
N SER A 385 52.78 -22.12 -22.03
CA SER A 385 52.06 -23.35 -21.70
C SER A 385 51.13 -23.39 -20.48
N ALA A 386 49.81 -23.52 -20.72
CA ALA A 386 48.92 -24.31 -19.87
C ALA A 386 47.78 -24.94 -20.68
N ARG A 387 47.71 -26.27 -20.59
CA ARG A 387 46.78 -27.23 -21.23
C ARG A 387 45.33 -26.75 -21.35
N ALA A 388 44.80 -26.87 -22.56
CA ALA A 388 43.37 -26.96 -22.81
C ALA A 388 42.82 -28.30 -22.27
N LEU A 389 41.84 -28.22 -21.37
CA LEU A 389 40.92 -29.31 -21.06
C LEU A 389 39.56 -28.94 -21.65
N SER A 390 39.03 -29.81 -22.50
CA SER A 390 37.70 -29.73 -23.08
C SER A 390 36.62 -29.64 -22.00
N PRO A 391 35.55 -28.85 -22.18
CA PRO A 391 34.42 -28.85 -21.25
C PRO A 391 33.60 -30.14 -21.42
N VAL A 392 33.51 -30.91 -20.32
CA VAL A 392 32.55 -32.01 -20.15
C VAL A 392 31.17 -31.39 -19.93
N PRO A 393 30.11 -31.83 -20.63
CA PRO A 393 28.77 -31.30 -20.44
C PRO A 393 28.16 -31.85 -19.16
N PHE A 394 27.91 -30.98 -18.17
CA PHE A 394 27.02 -31.29 -17.05
C PHE A 394 25.57 -31.07 -17.48
N ALA A 395 24.88 -32.18 -17.77
CA ALA A 395 23.43 -32.21 -17.93
C ALA A 395 22.75 -31.94 -16.58
N LYS A 396 21.97 -30.85 -16.49
CA LYS A 396 21.00 -30.64 -15.40
C LYS A 396 19.70 -31.38 -15.74
N PRO A 397 19.11 -32.17 -14.82
CA PRO A 397 17.79 -32.73 -15.03
C PRO A 397 16.72 -31.63 -14.99
N ALA A 398 15.84 -31.65 -15.99
CA ALA A 398 14.66 -30.79 -16.07
C ALA A 398 13.67 -31.14 -14.93
N PRO A 399 13.00 -30.15 -14.30
CA PRO A 399 11.83 -30.44 -13.48
C PRO A 399 10.67 -30.83 -14.40
N SER A 400 10.22 -32.08 -14.28
CA SER A 400 8.94 -32.53 -14.84
C SER A 400 7.78 -31.71 -14.25
N PRO A 401 6.77 -31.35 -15.04
CA PRO A 401 5.59 -30.68 -14.52
C PRO A 401 4.80 -31.62 -13.61
N VAL A 402 4.61 -31.22 -12.35
CA VAL A 402 3.63 -31.85 -11.47
C VAL A 402 2.26 -31.39 -11.94
N SER A 403 1.54 -32.27 -12.62
CA SER A 403 0.14 -32.11 -12.96
C SER A 403 -0.70 -32.11 -11.68
N MET A 404 -1.35 -30.99 -11.39
CA MET A 404 -2.50 -30.95 -10.49
C MET A 404 -3.69 -31.65 -11.18
N PRO A 405 -4.47 -32.49 -10.49
CA PRO A 405 -5.47 -33.33 -11.12
C PRO A 405 -6.64 -32.50 -11.67
N GLN A 406 -6.92 -32.67 -12.97
CA GLN A 406 -8.20 -32.31 -13.57
C GLN A 406 -9.29 -33.20 -12.95
N ALA A 407 -10.28 -32.58 -12.32
CA ALA A 407 -11.54 -33.25 -12.03
C ALA A 407 -12.25 -33.56 -13.36
N ALA A 408 -12.36 -34.86 -13.68
CA ALA A 408 -13.25 -35.33 -14.73
C ALA A 408 -14.70 -35.28 -14.22
N PRO A 409 -15.67 -34.83 -15.04
CA PRO A 409 -17.08 -35.02 -14.74
C PRO A 409 -17.51 -36.42 -15.23
N ASP A 410 -17.99 -37.25 -14.31
CA ASP A 410 -18.73 -38.46 -14.68
C ASP A 410 -20.09 -38.05 -15.25
N ALA A 411 -20.29 -38.40 -16.52
CA ALA A 411 -21.57 -38.32 -17.20
C ALA A 411 -22.35 -39.63 -16.98
N THR A 412 -23.50 -39.54 -16.32
CA THR A 412 -24.61 -40.46 -16.56
C THR A 412 -25.84 -39.63 -16.89
N ALA A 413 -26.26 -39.73 -18.15
CA ALA A 413 -27.46 -39.12 -18.69
C ALA A 413 -28.74 -39.81 -18.16
N ASN A 414 -29.75 -38.97 -17.88
CA ASN A 414 -31.20 -39.16 -17.96
C ASN A 414 -31.75 -37.76 -17.62
N GLY A 415 -32.53 -37.02 -18.39
CA GLY A 415 -33.49 -37.30 -19.44
C GLY A 415 -34.65 -36.33 -19.16
N ASN A 416 -35.01 -35.48 -20.13
CA ASN A 416 -36.03 -34.41 -20.10
C ASN A 416 -35.72 -33.18 -19.23
N ASP A 417 -35.49 -32.02 -19.85
CA ASP A 417 -36.60 -31.07 -20.07
C ASP A 417 -36.19 -29.90 -20.99
N THR A 418 -37.20 -29.34 -21.64
CA THR A 418 -37.25 -28.20 -22.56
C THR A 418 -36.10 -27.17 -22.51
N ARG A 419 -35.37 -27.10 -23.63
CA ARG A 419 -34.47 -26.00 -24.00
C ARG A 419 -35.30 -24.76 -24.35
N ILE A 420 -35.38 -23.81 -23.42
CA ILE A 420 -35.71 -22.42 -23.75
C ILE A 420 -34.38 -21.77 -24.14
N ASP A 421 -34.19 -21.54 -25.43
CA ASP A 421 -33.06 -20.78 -25.96
C ASP A 421 -33.20 -19.32 -25.50
N ALA A 422 -32.42 -18.94 -24.49
CA ALA A 422 -32.16 -17.53 -24.16
C ALA A 422 -31.10 -16.99 -25.14
N ALA A 423 -31.56 -16.51 -26.29
CA ALA A 423 -30.90 -15.46 -27.08
C ALA A 423 -31.02 -14.14 -26.30
N ASP A 424 -30.10 -13.17 -26.24
CA ASP A 424 -28.94 -12.82 -27.05
C ASP A 424 -28.11 -11.84 -26.19
N ALA A 425 -26.94 -12.26 -25.71
CA ALA A 425 -25.96 -11.34 -25.12
C ALA A 425 -25.09 -10.79 -26.27
N SER A 426 -25.35 -9.55 -26.69
CA SER A 426 -24.58 -8.73 -27.63
C SER A 426 -23.33 -9.39 -28.23
N THR A 427 -23.48 -9.93 -29.44
CA THR A 427 -22.45 -10.61 -30.25
C THR A 427 -21.47 -9.66 -30.98
N ALA A 428 -21.47 -8.37 -30.66
CA ALA A 428 -20.54 -7.42 -31.27
C ALA A 428 -19.10 -7.62 -30.73
N PRO A 429 -18.07 -7.63 -31.58
CA PRO A 429 -16.68 -7.67 -31.11
C PRO A 429 -16.36 -6.41 -30.28
N PRO A 430 -15.51 -6.51 -29.24
CA PRO A 430 -15.12 -5.37 -28.41
C PRO A 430 -14.66 -4.18 -29.24
N ALA A 431 -15.14 -2.98 -28.91
CA ALA A 431 -14.84 -1.77 -29.67
C ALA A 431 -13.45 -1.23 -29.28
N PRO A 432 -12.52 -1.02 -30.22
CA PRO A 432 -11.15 -0.61 -29.87
C PRO A 432 -11.08 0.84 -29.37
N ARG A 433 -10.25 1.06 -28.35
CA ARG A 433 -9.96 2.33 -27.68
C ARG A 433 -8.46 2.62 -27.76
N THR A 434 -8.09 3.73 -28.40
CA THR A 434 -6.70 4.20 -28.38
C THR A 434 -6.45 4.99 -27.09
N VAL A 435 -5.39 4.66 -26.36
CA VAL A 435 -4.97 5.34 -25.12
C VAL A 435 -3.56 5.91 -25.21
N LEU A 436 -3.28 6.98 -24.48
CA LEU A 436 -1.92 7.41 -24.19
C LEU A 436 -1.33 6.59 -23.04
N VAL A 437 -0.08 6.14 -23.21
CA VAL A 437 0.64 5.29 -22.27
C VAL A 437 1.95 5.97 -21.90
N PRO A 438 2.28 6.11 -20.60
CA PRO A 438 3.57 6.63 -20.19
C PRO A 438 4.64 5.54 -20.37
N ALA A 439 5.79 5.92 -20.88
CA ALA A 439 6.97 5.08 -20.96
C ALA A 439 8.18 5.87 -20.43
N ARG A 440 9.25 5.16 -20.07
CA ARG A 440 10.52 5.75 -19.66
C ARG A 440 11.59 5.44 -20.71
N ASP A 441 12.44 6.39 -21.05
CA ASP A 441 13.63 6.13 -21.87
C ASP A 441 14.87 5.77 -21.01
N ALA A 442 16.02 5.63 -21.67
CA ALA A 442 17.26 5.25 -21.03
C ALA A 442 17.82 6.37 -20.14
N GLU A 443 17.53 7.62 -20.50
CA GLU A 443 17.90 8.84 -19.76
C GLU A 443 16.99 9.07 -18.54
N GLY A 444 15.83 8.41 -18.50
CA GLY A 444 14.87 8.50 -17.41
C GLY A 444 13.79 9.54 -17.59
N GLU A 445 13.68 10.09 -18.79
CA GLU A 445 12.62 10.98 -19.17
C GLU A 445 11.35 10.21 -19.57
N ALA A 446 10.21 10.82 -19.30
CA ALA A 446 8.91 10.30 -19.65
C ALA A 446 8.64 10.54 -21.14
N LEU A 447 8.22 9.48 -21.82
CA LEU A 447 7.75 9.50 -23.19
C LEU A 447 6.26 9.13 -23.24
N ILE A 448 5.55 9.72 -24.20
CA ILE A 448 4.18 9.32 -24.52
C ILE A 448 4.26 8.26 -25.62
N ARG A 449 3.55 7.15 -25.41
CA ARG A 449 3.25 6.11 -26.40
C ARG A 449 1.75 5.99 -26.56
N THR A 450 1.33 5.23 -27.56
CA THR A 450 -0.07 4.84 -27.74
C THR A 450 -0.22 3.35 -27.54
N ALA A 451 -1.36 2.90 -27.04
CA ALA A 451 -1.77 1.50 -27.01
C ALA A 451 -3.22 1.38 -27.48
N GLU A 452 -3.57 0.20 -27.98
CA GLU A 452 -4.95 -0.18 -28.28
C GLU A 452 -5.44 -1.08 -27.14
N LEU A 453 -6.53 -0.68 -26.51
CA LEU A 453 -7.35 -1.47 -25.61
C LEU A 453 -8.73 -1.62 -26.23
N ASP A 454 -9.66 -2.27 -25.56
CA ASP A 454 -11.07 -2.30 -25.96
C ASP A 454 -12.01 -1.80 -24.85
N ASP A 455 -13.30 -1.70 -25.17
CA ASP A 455 -14.35 -1.23 -24.26
C ASP A 455 -14.71 -2.20 -23.13
N THR A 456 -14.18 -3.43 -23.14
CA THR A 456 -14.22 -4.35 -22.00
C THR A 456 -13.04 -4.15 -21.05
N GLN A 457 -11.99 -3.45 -21.50
CA GLN A 457 -10.76 -3.19 -20.76
C GLN A 457 -10.72 -1.78 -20.16
N ILE A 458 -11.15 -0.76 -20.92
CA ILE A 458 -11.11 0.64 -20.50
C ILE A 458 -12.36 1.40 -20.98
N VAL A 459 -12.92 2.22 -20.10
CA VAL A 459 -14.12 3.02 -20.37
C VAL A 459 -13.86 4.51 -20.15
N PRO A 460 -14.53 5.42 -20.89
CA PRO A 460 -14.51 6.84 -20.60
C PRO A 460 -15.03 7.14 -19.21
N MET A 461 -14.44 8.15 -18.57
CA MET A 461 -14.83 8.60 -17.26
C MET A 461 -15.69 9.88 -17.30
N PRO A 462 -16.57 10.06 -16.30
CA PRO A 462 -16.95 9.06 -15.32
C PRO A 462 -17.87 7.99 -15.95
N LEU A 463 -17.68 6.72 -15.59
CA LEU A 463 -18.65 5.68 -15.94
C LEU A 463 -19.93 5.93 -15.13
N ALA A 464 -21.12 5.74 -15.72
CA ALA A 464 -22.37 5.93 -14.98
C ALA A 464 -22.41 5.03 -13.72
N ALA A 465 -22.67 5.62 -12.55
CA ALA A 465 -22.67 4.89 -11.28
C ALA A 465 -23.98 4.09 -11.11
N THR A 466 -24.12 2.99 -11.85
CA THR A 466 -25.30 2.10 -11.84
C THR A 466 -24.97 0.74 -11.20
N PRO A 467 -25.98 0.00 -10.67
CA PRO A 467 -25.78 -1.37 -10.23
C PRO A 467 -25.11 -2.27 -11.27
N ARG A 468 -25.46 -2.17 -12.57
CA ARG A 468 -24.79 -2.89 -13.67
C ARG A 468 -23.29 -2.68 -13.71
N HIS A 469 -22.86 -1.42 -13.67
CA HIS A 469 -21.44 -1.09 -13.79
C HIS A 469 -20.68 -1.45 -12.51
N LEU A 470 -21.31 -1.31 -11.34
CA LEU A 470 -20.72 -1.79 -10.09
C LEU A 470 -20.59 -3.33 -10.09
N ALA A 471 -21.60 -4.05 -10.55
CA ALA A 471 -21.56 -5.50 -10.71
C ALA A 471 -20.41 -5.93 -11.65
N THR A 472 -20.19 -5.20 -12.75
CA THR A 472 -19.07 -5.45 -13.67
C THR A 472 -17.71 -5.36 -12.95
N LEU A 473 -17.52 -4.31 -12.13
CA LEU A 473 -16.28 -4.12 -11.36
C LEU A 473 -16.13 -5.15 -10.24
N MET A 474 -17.21 -5.46 -9.52
CA MET A 474 -17.22 -6.51 -8.49
C MET A 474 -16.87 -7.87 -9.09
N LYS A 475 -17.45 -8.25 -10.24
CA LYS A 475 -17.12 -9.51 -10.93
C LYS A 475 -15.66 -9.59 -11.36
N ALA A 476 -15.04 -8.45 -11.71
CA ALA A 476 -13.62 -8.40 -12.03
C ALA A 476 -12.71 -8.59 -10.81
N LEU A 477 -13.20 -8.31 -9.59
CA LEU A 477 -12.38 -8.24 -8.38
C LEU A 477 -12.67 -9.32 -7.34
N ILE A 478 -13.90 -9.82 -7.27
CA ILE A 478 -14.34 -10.81 -6.29
C ILE A 478 -13.48 -12.10 -6.33
N GLY A 479 -13.14 -12.63 -5.16
CA GLY A 479 -12.31 -13.82 -4.99
C GLY A 479 -10.80 -13.59 -5.19
N ARG A 480 -10.36 -12.37 -5.51
CA ARG A 480 -8.93 -12.06 -5.59
C ARG A 480 -8.30 -12.04 -4.20
N PRO A 481 -7.01 -12.46 -4.07
CA PRO A 481 -6.30 -12.42 -2.79
C PRO A 481 -6.24 -11.02 -2.18
N TYR A 482 -6.32 -10.95 -0.85
CA TYR A 482 -6.04 -9.73 -0.09
C TYR A 482 -4.54 -9.39 -0.16
N GLY A 483 -4.22 -8.14 -0.48
CA GLY A 483 -2.87 -7.60 -0.55
C GLY A 483 -2.67 -6.41 0.35
N TRP A 484 -2.12 -6.61 1.55
CA TRP A 484 -1.77 -5.54 2.48
C TRP A 484 -0.95 -4.45 1.78
N GLY A 485 -1.43 -3.21 1.82
CA GLY A 485 -0.72 -2.09 1.22
C GLY A 485 -0.56 -2.21 -0.30
N ASN A 486 -1.42 -2.99 -0.97
CA ASN A 486 -1.32 -3.42 -2.37
C ASN A 486 -0.18 -4.40 -2.71
N SER A 487 0.31 -5.15 -1.74
CA SER A 487 1.32 -6.19 -1.97
C SER A 487 0.90 -7.15 -3.10
N GLY A 488 1.80 -7.41 -4.04
CA GLY A 488 1.52 -8.26 -5.20
C GLY A 488 0.55 -7.64 -6.23
N LEU A 489 0.30 -6.33 -6.17
CA LEU A 489 -0.71 -5.60 -6.97
C LEU A 489 -2.16 -5.99 -6.66
N TYR A 490 -2.39 -6.75 -5.59
CA TYR A 490 -3.72 -7.00 -5.06
C TYR A 490 -4.21 -5.78 -4.28
N ASN A 491 -5.48 -5.79 -3.88
CA ASN A 491 -6.04 -4.71 -3.08
C ASN A 491 -6.10 -5.15 -1.61
N ASP A 492 -6.04 -4.16 -0.73
CA ASP A 492 -6.57 -4.27 0.62
C ASP A 492 -7.97 -3.62 0.67
N CYS A 493 -8.61 -3.66 1.84
CA CYS A 493 -9.98 -3.16 2.04
C CYS A 493 -10.25 -1.77 1.46
N SER A 494 -9.33 -0.83 1.65
CA SER A 494 -9.51 0.57 1.26
C SER A 494 -9.13 0.81 -0.20
N SER A 495 -8.08 0.15 -0.69
CA SER A 495 -7.68 0.26 -2.10
C SER A 495 -8.61 -0.50 -3.06
N GLU A 496 -9.35 -1.49 -2.56
CA GLU A 496 -10.46 -2.14 -3.28
C GLU A 496 -11.55 -1.11 -3.61
N LEU A 497 -12.00 -0.38 -2.60
CA LEU A 497 -12.97 0.70 -2.79
C LEU A 497 -12.40 1.83 -3.67
N GLN A 498 -11.13 2.21 -3.50
CA GLN A 498 -10.50 3.20 -4.41
C GLN A 498 -10.52 2.72 -5.87
N SER A 499 -10.24 1.44 -6.13
CA SER A 499 -10.24 0.87 -7.49
C SER A 499 -11.61 0.97 -8.15
N ILE A 500 -12.67 0.63 -7.39
CA ILE A 500 -14.06 0.67 -7.87
C ILE A 500 -14.52 2.11 -8.07
N PHE A 501 -14.40 2.95 -7.04
CA PHE A 501 -14.99 4.29 -7.04
C PHE A 501 -14.25 5.28 -7.96
N ALA A 502 -12.95 5.06 -8.22
CA ALA A 502 -12.22 5.84 -9.21
C ALA A 502 -12.86 5.75 -10.60
N VAL A 503 -13.38 4.59 -11.02
CA VAL A 503 -14.04 4.40 -12.33
C VAL A 503 -15.30 5.27 -12.47
N PHE A 504 -16.03 5.46 -11.36
CA PHE A 504 -17.19 6.35 -11.27
C PHE A 504 -16.82 7.83 -11.11
N GLY A 505 -15.54 8.18 -11.12
CA GLY A 505 -15.05 9.54 -10.90
C GLY A 505 -14.96 9.96 -9.44
N VAL A 506 -15.26 9.07 -8.48
CA VAL A 506 -15.23 9.37 -7.05
C VAL A 506 -13.83 9.12 -6.50
N TRP A 507 -13.18 10.18 -6.04
CA TRP A 507 -11.90 10.04 -5.34
C TRP A 507 -12.13 9.64 -3.87
N LEU A 508 -11.55 8.51 -3.48
CA LEU A 508 -11.48 8.08 -2.08
C LEU A 508 -10.05 8.22 -1.55
N PRO A 509 -9.86 8.70 -0.30
CA PRO A 509 -8.58 8.63 0.40
C PRO A 509 -8.01 7.20 0.49
N ARG A 510 -6.69 7.08 0.65
CA ARG A 510 -5.99 5.79 0.70
C ARG A 510 -6.28 4.98 1.97
N HIS A 511 -6.36 5.64 3.13
CA HIS A 511 -6.55 4.97 4.41
C HIS A 511 -8.04 4.82 4.75
N SER A 512 -8.44 3.64 5.22
CA SER A 512 -9.82 3.27 5.57
C SER A 512 -10.51 4.31 6.46
N SER A 513 -9.86 4.72 7.55
CA SER A 513 -10.36 5.73 8.50
C SER A 513 -10.68 7.06 7.80
N THR A 514 -9.82 7.51 6.89
CA THR A 514 -10.00 8.78 6.19
C THR A 514 -11.05 8.71 5.07
N GLN A 515 -11.41 7.52 4.57
CA GLN A 515 -12.45 7.39 3.54
C GLN A 515 -13.82 7.88 4.02
N MET A 516 -14.07 7.88 5.33
CA MET A 516 -15.31 8.42 5.90
C MET A 516 -15.51 9.90 5.59
N SER A 517 -14.45 10.65 5.29
CA SER A 517 -14.52 12.07 4.89
C SER A 517 -15.05 12.30 3.46
N ALA A 518 -15.18 11.24 2.64
CA ALA A 518 -15.63 11.36 1.26
C ALA A 518 -17.16 11.57 1.12
N GLY A 519 -17.90 11.39 2.20
CA GLY A 519 -19.36 11.51 2.24
C GLY A 519 -19.87 12.12 3.53
N ARG A 520 -21.17 11.99 3.78
CA ARG A 520 -21.80 12.41 5.04
C ARG A 520 -21.63 11.30 6.08
N MET A 521 -20.71 11.52 7.01
CA MET A 521 -20.39 10.56 8.06
C MET A 521 -21.42 10.59 9.21
N VAL A 522 -21.78 9.42 9.72
CA VAL A 522 -22.53 9.19 10.96
C VAL A 522 -21.75 8.19 11.82
N ASP A 523 -21.49 8.55 13.07
CA ASP A 523 -20.81 7.68 14.03
C ASP A 523 -21.83 6.94 14.91
N LEU A 524 -21.79 5.61 14.87
CA LEU A 524 -22.64 4.68 15.61
C LEU A 524 -21.82 3.85 16.61
N SER A 525 -20.59 4.26 16.93
CA SER A 525 -19.69 3.53 17.82
C SER A 525 -20.27 3.35 19.22
N ALA A 526 -21.12 4.29 19.68
CA ALA A 526 -21.81 4.19 20.97
C ALA A 526 -23.03 3.25 20.96
N SER A 527 -23.50 2.81 19.78
CA SER A 527 -24.67 1.92 19.63
C SER A 527 -24.29 0.44 19.78
N THR A 528 -25.25 -0.41 20.15
CA THR A 528 -25.04 -1.87 20.16
C THR A 528 -24.96 -2.42 18.74
N PRO A 529 -24.38 -3.63 18.53
CA PRO A 529 -24.32 -4.25 17.20
C PRO A 529 -25.69 -4.36 16.52
N ALA A 530 -26.74 -4.76 17.26
CA ALA A 530 -28.10 -4.82 16.71
C ALA A 530 -28.59 -3.44 16.27
N GLN A 531 -28.43 -2.40 17.10
CA GLN A 531 -28.81 -1.03 16.76
C GLN A 531 -28.05 -0.48 15.54
N ARG A 532 -26.76 -0.82 15.41
CA ARG A 532 -25.95 -0.44 14.24
C ARG A 532 -26.50 -1.05 12.96
N LEU A 533 -26.83 -2.34 12.98
CA LEU A 533 -27.40 -3.05 11.83
C LEU A 533 -28.80 -2.56 11.49
N ASP A 534 -29.66 -2.33 12.49
CA ASP A 534 -30.99 -1.77 12.30
C ASP A 534 -30.93 -0.37 11.67
N TYR A 535 -30.03 0.48 12.19
CA TYR A 535 -29.82 1.82 11.63
C TYR A 535 -29.33 1.74 10.18
N LEU A 536 -28.34 0.89 9.89
CA LEU A 536 -27.81 0.71 8.54
C LEU A 536 -28.88 0.20 7.58
N ALA A 537 -29.68 -0.78 7.99
CA ALA A 537 -30.74 -1.34 7.15
C ALA A 537 -31.82 -0.28 6.80
N GLN A 538 -32.12 0.63 7.74
CA GLN A 538 -33.15 1.67 7.58
C GLN A 538 -32.64 2.95 6.90
N HIS A 539 -31.38 3.32 7.10
CA HIS A 539 -30.83 4.63 6.72
C HIS A 539 -29.65 4.55 5.75
N GLY A 540 -29.04 3.39 5.58
CA GLY A 540 -27.99 3.15 4.60
C GLY A 540 -28.52 3.31 3.18
N ALA A 541 -27.73 3.95 2.30
CA ALA A 541 -27.99 3.97 0.87
C ALA A 541 -27.13 2.88 0.20
N PRO A 542 -27.74 1.80 -0.34
CA PRO A 542 -26.99 0.74 -1.01
C PRO A 542 -26.06 1.29 -2.10
N LEU A 543 -24.92 0.61 -2.31
CA LEU A 543 -23.93 0.88 -3.35
C LEU A 543 -23.14 2.19 -3.20
N ARG A 544 -23.45 3.00 -2.18
CA ARG A 544 -22.75 4.26 -1.90
C ARG A 544 -22.57 4.58 -0.42
N THR A 545 -22.81 3.63 0.47
CA THR A 545 -22.53 3.77 1.89
C THR A 545 -21.29 2.97 2.23
N LEU A 546 -20.24 3.67 2.65
CA LEU A 546 -19.03 3.06 3.19
C LEU A 546 -19.22 2.83 4.68
N ILE A 547 -18.67 1.73 5.21
CA ILE A 547 -18.70 1.41 6.63
C ILE A 547 -17.26 1.23 7.10
N TYR A 548 -16.85 1.94 8.14
CA TYR A 548 -15.55 1.82 8.79
C TYR A 548 -15.73 1.28 10.21
N ILE A 549 -14.94 0.25 10.56
CA ILE A 549 -15.10 -0.48 11.82
C ILE A 549 -13.88 -0.45 12.75
N GLY A 550 -12.90 0.42 12.46
CA GLY A 550 -11.55 0.33 13.04
C GLY A 550 -10.69 -0.61 12.19
N GLY A 551 -9.60 -0.12 11.60
CA GLY A 551 -8.71 -0.93 10.73
C GLY A 551 -9.30 -1.41 9.38
N HIS A 552 -10.62 -1.52 9.24
CA HIS A 552 -11.28 -2.11 8.06
C HIS A 552 -12.43 -1.26 7.50
N VAL A 553 -12.58 -1.24 6.17
CA VAL A 553 -13.64 -0.53 5.46
C VAL A 553 -14.33 -1.44 4.44
N MET A 554 -15.63 -1.24 4.25
CA MET A 554 -16.47 -2.07 3.37
C MET A 554 -17.58 -1.25 2.71
N LEU A 555 -18.16 -1.79 1.63
CA LEU A 555 -19.28 -1.20 0.90
C LEU A 555 -20.58 -1.90 1.25
N TYR A 556 -21.56 -1.16 1.75
CA TYR A 556 -22.93 -1.65 1.91
C TYR A 556 -23.61 -1.80 0.54
N ILE A 557 -24.05 -3.02 0.20
CA ILE A 557 -24.65 -3.33 -1.11
C ILE A 557 -26.16 -3.56 -1.06
N GLY A 558 -26.77 -3.62 0.13
CA GLY A 558 -28.20 -3.79 0.31
C GLY A 558 -28.53 -4.65 1.52
N ASN A 559 -29.79 -5.06 1.63
CA ASN A 559 -30.26 -5.93 2.69
C ASN A 559 -30.70 -7.27 2.10
N THR A 560 -30.65 -8.33 2.91
CA THR A 560 -31.33 -9.59 2.64
C THR A 560 -32.14 -10.04 3.86
N THR A 561 -32.93 -11.11 3.71
CA THR A 561 -33.64 -11.74 4.81
C THR A 561 -32.97 -13.06 5.15
N ARG A 562 -32.55 -13.22 6.39
CA ARG A 562 -31.99 -14.47 6.92
C ARG A 562 -32.72 -14.83 8.21
N ASP A 563 -33.27 -16.04 8.28
CA ASP A 563 -34.05 -16.53 9.42
C ASP A 563 -35.20 -15.57 9.83
N GLY A 564 -35.83 -14.93 8.84
CA GLY A 564 -36.90 -13.95 9.04
C GLY A 564 -36.43 -12.56 9.53
N VAL A 565 -35.12 -12.33 9.63
CA VAL A 565 -34.52 -11.06 10.05
C VAL A 565 -33.86 -10.35 8.87
N VAL A 566 -34.12 -9.06 8.73
CA VAL A 566 -33.44 -8.21 7.75
C VAL A 566 -31.99 -8.01 8.18
N VAL A 567 -31.04 -8.34 7.32
CA VAL A 567 -29.61 -8.20 7.59
C VAL A 567 -28.92 -7.39 6.48
N PRO A 568 -28.10 -6.37 6.84
CA PRO A 568 -27.26 -5.67 5.87
C PRO A 568 -26.24 -6.61 5.23
N VAL A 569 -25.92 -6.37 3.97
CA VAL A 569 -24.94 -7.12 3.18
C VAL A 569 -23.87 -6.17 2.68
N VAL A 570 -22.62 -6.63 2.73
CA VAL A 570 -21.44 -5.85 2.37
C VAL A 570 -20.57 -6.56 1.36
N TYR A 571 -19.95 -5.77 0.47
CA TYR A 571 -18.80 -6.16 -0.34
C TYR A 571 -17.52 -5.59 0.27
N GLN A 572 -16.48 -6.40 0.39
CA GLN A 572 -15.25 -6.02 1.07
C GLN A 572 -14.06 -6.89 0.67
N ASP A 573 -12.85 -6.36 0.76
CA ASP A 573 -11.61 -7.14 0.70
C ASP A 573 -11.01 -7.26 2.10
N VAL A 574 -11.06 -8.46 2.67
CA VAL A 574 -10.77 -8.69 4.10
C VAL A 574 -9.80 -9.83 4.30
N TRP A 575 -8.84 -9.64 5.22
CA TRP A 575 -7.89 -10.70 5.56
C TRP A 575 -8.56 -11.85 6.32
N GLY A 576 -9.26 -11.57 7.41
CA GLY A 576 -9.89 -12.61 8.21
C GLY A 576 -10.58 -12.06 9.45
N LEU A 577 -11.39 -12.91 10.07
CA LEU A 577 -12.10 -12.60 11.31
C LEU A 577 -11.24 -12.99 12.51
N ARG A 578 -11.40 -12.29 13.62
CA ARG A 578 -10.68 -12.56 14.87
C ARG A 578 -11.62 -12.69 16.07
N PRO A 579 -11.25 -13.44 17.11
CA PRO A 579 -11.90 -13.33 18.42
C PRO A 579 -11.59 -11.99 19.10
N ALA A 580 -12.35 -11.66 20.14
CA ALA A 580 -12.19 -10.41 20.89
C ALA A 580 -10.82 -10.31 21.60
N ASP A 581 -10.21 -11.44 21.98
CA ASP A 581 -8.89 -11.51 22.60
C ASP A 581 -7.73 -11.49 21.59
N ASN A 582 -8.05 -11.36 20.30
CA ASN A 582 -7.09 -11.29 19.21
C ASN A 582 -6.17 -12.53 19.05
N SER A 583 -6.52 -13.67 19.65
CA SER A 583 -5.64 -14.84 19.77
C SER A 583 -5.37 -15.61 18.48
N ARG A 584 -6.22 -15.49 17.46
CA ARG A 584 -6.10 -16.18 16.16
C ARG A 584 -6.80 -15.43 15.02
N ARG A 585 -6.71 -15.93 13.79
CA ARG A 585 -7.43 -15.48 12.61
C ARG A 585 -8.15 -16.63 11.93
N ALA A 586 -9.43 -16.45 11.62
CA ALA A 586 -10.14 -17.22 10.61
C ALA A 586 -10.00 -16.49 9.27
N VAL A 587 -9.03 -16.90 8.47
CA VAL A 587 -8.63 -16.25 7.22
C VAL A 587 -9.70 -16.44 6.16
N ILE A 588 -10.07 -15.31 5.54
CA ILE A 588 -10.88 -15.19 4.33
C ILE A 588 -9.93 -14.90 3.16
N GLY A 589 -9.09 -13.87 3.32
CA GLY A 589 -7.94 -13.60 2.46
C GLY A 589 -8.29 -13.06 1.08
N GLY A 590 -9.38 -12.30 0.93
CA GLY A 590 -9.75 -11.72 -0.36
C GLY A 590 -11.06 -10.95 -0.39
N SER A 591 -11.43 -10.53 -1.60
CA SER A 591 -12.66 -9.79 -1.86
C SER A 591 -13.89 -10.71 -1.85
N VAL A 592 -14.86 -10.43 -0.98
CA VAL A 592 -16.03 -11.28 -0.69
C VAL A 592 -17.30 -10.46 -0.43
N ILE A 593 -18.44 -11.13 -0.54
CA ILE A 593 -19.75 -10.64 -0.11
C ILE A 593 -20.16 -11.38 1.17
N LEU A 594 -20.46 -10.63 2.22
CA LEU A 594 -20.88 -11.18 3.51
C LEU A 594 -22.07 -10.39 4.09
N PRO A 595 -23.01 -11.05 4.77
CA PRO A 595 -23.95 -10.36 5.64
C PRO A 595 -23.22 -9.84 6.89
N LEU A 596 -23.64 -8.69 7.39
CA LEU A 596 -23.23 -8.22 8.71
C LEU A 596 -24.15 -8.86 9.76
N LEU A 597 -23.58 -9.75 10.56
CA LEU A 597 -24.30 -10.53 11.58
C LEU A 597 -23.91 -10.06 12.97
N VAL A 598 -24.83 -10.12 13.94
CA VAL A 598 -24.51 -9.83 15.36
C VAL A 598 -23.60 -10.90 15.98
N ARG A 599 -23.64 -12.13 15.44
CA ARG A 599 -22.78 -13.26 15.82
C ARG A 599 -22.40 -14.06 14.59
N ILE A 600 -21.22 -14.66 14.59
CA ILE A 600 -20.74 -15.53 13.52
C ILE A 600 -21.21 -16.97 13.78
N PRO A 601 -22.11 -17.55 12.96
CA PRO A 601 -22.70 -18.86 13.24
C PRO A 601 -21.69 -20.01 13.23
N GLU A 602 -20.68 -19.93 12.37
CA GLU A 602 -19.69 -20.99 12.18
C GLU A 602 -18.71 -21.09 13.34
N ASP A 603 -18.54 -20.01 14.09
CA ASP A 603 -17.64 -19.95 15.22
C ASP A 603 -18.02 -18.82 16.18
N ALA A 604 -18.64 -19.20 17.30
CA ALA A 604 -19.14 -18.27 18.31
C ALA A 604 -18.03 -17.47 19.02
N THR A 605 -16.76 -17.84 18.86
CA THR A 605 -15.63 -17.09 19.44
C THR A 605 -15.21 -15.92 18.57
N LEU A 606 -15.55 -15.93 17.27
CA LEU A 606 -15.23 -14.84 16.35
C LEU A 606 -16.07 -13.60 16.66
N GLN A 607 -15.42 -12.45 16.69
CA GLN A 607 -16.06 -11.16 16.86
C GLN A 607 -16.82 -10.80 15.58
N SER A 608 -18.06 -10.36 15.75
CA SER A 608 -18.85 -9.75 14.67
C SER A 608 -18.17 -8.47 14.17
N LEU A 609 -18.18 -8.25 12.85
CA LEU A 609 -17.76 -6.98 12.23
C LEU A 609 -18.62 -5.79 12.68
N ALA A 610 -19.87 -6.02 13.09
CA ALA A 610 -20.74 -5.01 13.70
C ALA A 610 -20.47 -4.82 15.21
N GLY A 611 -19.60 -5.65 15.79
CA GLY A 611 -19.27 -5.70 17.22
C GLY A 611 -17.90 -5.12 17.58
N THR A 612 -17.22 -4.44 16.67
CA THR A 612 -15.97 -3.74 16.96
C THR A 612 -16.22 -2.45 17.77
N PRO A 613 -15.21 -1.86 18.42
CA PRO A 613 -15.36 -0.61 19.18
C PRO A 613 -15.80 0.58 18.32
N THR A 614 -15.39 0.62 17.05
CA THR A 614 -15.72 1.69 16.10
C THR A 614 -16.77 1.19 15.12
N PHE A 615 -17.78 2.01 14.83
CA PHE A 615 -18.69 1.75 13.72
C PHE A 615 -19.18 3.07 13.14
N GLN A 616 -18.58 3.48 12.03
CA GLN A 616 -18.91 4.71 11.32
C GLN A 616 -19.44 4.35 9.94
N ILE A 617 -20.45 5.08 9.48
CA ILE A 617 -20.91 4.99 8.10
C ILE A 617 -20.71 6.32 7.40
N SER A 618 -20.41 6.31 6.11
CA SER A 618 -20.34 7.51 5.29
C SER A 618 -21.09 7.30 3.98
N ILE A 619 -22.13 8.12 3.76
CA ILE A 619 -22.95 8.04 2.55
C ILE A 619 -22.36 9.02 1.54
N LEU A 620 -21.89 8.50 0.41
CA LEU A 620 -21.35 9.30 -0.69
C LEU A 620 -22.49 10.11 -1.33
N GLY A 621 -22.32 11.44 -1.33
CA GLY A 621 -23.17 12.42 -2.03
C GLY A 621 -22.26 13.42 -2.73
N ALA A 622 -22.69 14.66 -2.97
CA ALA A 622 -21.80 15.69 -3.51
C ALA A 622 -20.57 15.89 -2.59
N PRO A 623 -19.36 16.07 -3.14
CA PRO A 623 -18.18 16.29 -2.33
C PRO A 623 -18.37 17.56 -1.49
N THR A 624 -18.24 17.44 -0.17
CA THR A 624 -18.18 18.60 0.71
C THR A 624 -16.88 19.33 0.40
N GLY A 625 -16.95 20.63 0.11
CA GLY A 625 -15.82 21.43 -0.37
C GLY A 625 -14.52 21.12 0.38
N ALA A 626 -13.52 20.66 -0.38
CA ALA A 626 -12.30 20.05 0.15
C ALA A 626 -11.53 20.99 1.09
N ALA A 627 -11.67 20.77 2.40
CA ALA A 627 -10.49 20.84 3.26
C ALA A 627 -9.67 19.59 2.92
N ALA A 628 -8.61 19.76 2.11
CA ALA A 628 -7.61 18.70 1.98
C ALA A 628 -7.19 18.27 3.39
N PRO A 629 -7.17 16.96 3.71
CA PRO A 629 -6.63 16.51 4.99
C PRO A 629 -5.23 17.11 5.14
N ALA A 630 -4.92 17.62 6.33
CA ALA A 630 -3.62 18.22 6.58
C ALA A 630 -2.52 17.18 6.26
N PRO A 631 -1.59 17.46 5.35
CA PRO A 631 -0.44 16.59 5.18
C PRO A 631 0.45 16.80 6.41
N GLY A 632 0.40 15.89 7.39
CA GLY A 632 1.30 15.97 8.54
C GLY A 632 0.82 15.40 9.86
N SER A 633 -0.39 14.85 9.99
CA SER A 633 -0.64 13.88 11.06
C SER A 633 -0.32 12.49 10.51
N ALA A 634 0.98 12.15 10.51
CA ALA A 634 1.28 10.79 10.94
C ALA A 634 0.56 10.64 12.28
N PRO A 635 -0.21 9.56 12.53
CA PRO A 635 -0.63 9.30 13.90
C PRO A 635 0.63 9.42 14.74
N THR A 636 0.58 10.26 15.77
CA THR A 636 1.55 10.16 16.86
C THR A 636 1.64 8.68 17.16
N PRO A 637 2.81 8.03 17.13
CA PRO A 637 2.90 6.69 17.65
C PRO A 637 2.69 6.84 19.16
N ALA A 638 1.43 6.80 19.57
CA ALA A 638 1.10 6.17 20.81
C ALA A 638 1.75 4.79 20.74
N ALA A 639 2.43 4.40 21.82
CA ALA A 639 2.72 3.00 22.08
C ALA A 639 1.45 2.16 21.75
N PRO A 640 1.61 0.94 21.22
CA PRO A 640 0.65 0.31 20.32
C PRO A 640 -0.77 0.43 20.87
N ALA A 641 -1.58 1.24 20.20
CA ALA A 641 -3.02 1.15 20.26
C ALA A 641 -3.47 0.68 18.88
N ASP A 642 -4.30 -0.35 18.88
CA ASP A 642 -4.73 -1.23 17.78
C ASP A 642 -5.40 -0.56 16.56
N GLU A 643 -5.22 0.74 16.28
CA GLU A 643 -6.03 1.45 15.27
C GLU A 643 -5.69 1.12 13.81
N ASP A 644 -4.47 0.66 13.53
CA ASP A 644 -3.99 0.26 12.18
C ASP A 644 -3.51 -1.21 12.15
N SER A 645 -4.03 -2.07 13.04
CA SER A 645 -3.80 -3.50 12.87
C SER A 645 -4.46 -3.95 11.55
N PRO A 646 -3.77 -4.70 10.67
CA PRO A 646 -4.37 -5.26 9.45
C PRO A 646 -5.60 -6.15 9.67
N ALA A 647 -5.89 -6.47 10.92
CA ALA A 647 -6.90 -7.41 11.35
C ALA A 647 -8.26 -6.80 11.73
N GLY A 648 -8.40 -5.47 11.68
CA GLY A 648 -9.60 -4.76 12.15
C GLY A 648 -9.77 -4.73 13.66
#